data_AF-A0AAN8SSI0-F1
#
_entry.id   AF-A0AAN8SSI0-F1
#
_cell.length_a   1.000
_cell.length_b   1.000
_cell.length_c   1.000
_cell.angle_alpha   90.00
_cell.angle_beta   90.00
_cell.angle_gamma   90.00
#
_symmetry.space_group_name_H-M   'P 1'
#
loop_
_entity.id
_entity.type
_entity.pdbx_description
1 polymer ?
#
loop_
_entity_poly.entity_id
_entity_poly.type
_entity_poly.pdbx_seq_one_letter_code
_entity_poly.pdbx_strand_id
1 'polypeptide(L)'
;MYRTNWGIGHGLKDILEAHKGPFTGQGHKGLYEILTTSWHAQLSLNLAMLGSLTIVVAHHMYSMPPYPYLATDYGTQLSLFTHHMWIGGFLIVGAAAHAAIFMVRDYDPTTRYNDLLDRVLRHRDAIISHLNWACIFLGFHSFGLYIHNDTMSALGRPQDMFSDTAIQLQPVFAQWIQNTHALAPGATAPGATASTSLTWGGGDLVAVGGKVALLPIPLGTADFLVHHIHAFTIHVTVLILLKGVLFARSSRLIPDKANLGFRFPCDGPGRGGTCQVSAWDHVFLGLFWMYNSISVVIFHFSWKMQSDVWGSVSDQGVVTHITGGNFAQSSITINGWLRDFLWAQASQDPLHVRPIAHAIWDPHFGQPAVEAFTRGGALGPVNIAYSGVYQWWYTIAEGAGTAILTLLGGFHPQTQSLWLTDIAHHHLAIAFIFLVAGHMYRTNFGIGHSMKDLLDAHIPPGGRLGRGHKGLYDTINNSLHFQLGLALASLGVITSLVAQHMYSLPAYAFIAQDFTTQAALYTHHQYIAGFIMTGAFAHGAIFFIRDYNPEQNEDNVLARMLDHKEAIISHLSWASLFLGFHTLGLYVHNDVMLAFGTPEKQILIEPIFAQWIQSAHGKTSYGFDVLLSSTTGPAFNAGRSIWLPGWLNAVNENSNSLFLTIGPGDFLVHHAIALGLHTTTLILVKGALDARGSKLMPDKKDFGYSFPCDGPGRGGTCDISAWDAFYLAVFWMLNTIGWVTFYWHWKHITLWQGNVSQFNESSTYLMGWLRDYLWLNSSQLINGYNPFGMNSLSVWAWMFLFGHLVWATGFMFLISWRGYWQELIETLAWAHERTPLANLIRWRDKPVALSIVQARLVGLAHFSDSTCIMDTNRNSTIMARKSLIQREKKRQKLEQKYHSIRRSSKKEISKVPSLSDKWEIYGKLQSLPRNSAPTRLHRRCFLTGRPRANYRDFGLSGHILREMVHACLLPGATRSSW
;
A
#
# COMPACT_ATOMS: atom_id res chain seq x y z
N MET A 1 -42.28 -29.47 26.96
CA MET A 1 -41.33 -30.48 27.49
C MET A 1 -41.04 -31.50 26.41
N TYR A 2 -39.76 -31.87 26.23
CA TYR A 2 -39.33 -32.90 25.29
C TYR A 2 -39.86 -34.29 25.72
N ARG A 3 -40.20 -35.15 24.75
CA ARG A 3 -40.74 -36.48 25.00
C ARG A 3 -39.80 -37.29 25.89
N THR A 4 -40.27 -37.61 27.09
CA THR A 4 -39.55 -38.45 28.06
C THR A 4 -39.60 -39.92 27.63
N ASN A 5 -38.74 -40.76 28.22
CA ASN A 5 -38.78 -42.23 28.02
C ASN A 5 -40.13 -42.87 28.42
N TRP A 6 -40.97 -42.14 29.16
CA TRP A 6 -42.33 -42.52 29.54
C TRP A 6 -43.41 -42.12 28.51
N GLY A 7 -43.00 -41.60 27.34
CA GLY A 7 -43.90 -41.19 26.27
C GLY A 7 -44.60 -39.84 26.50
N ILE A 8 -44.37 -39.17 27.63
CA ILE A 8 -44.95 -37.87 27.98
C ILE A 8 -44.09 -36.74 27.41
N GLY A 9 -44.68 -35.85 26.62
CA GLY A 9 -44.04 -34.70 25.97
C GLY A 9 -44.06 -34.77 24.43
N HIS A 10 -43.58 -33.72 23.75
CA HIS A 10 -43.53 -33.67 22.29
C HIS A 10 -42.17 -34.11 21.75
N GLY A 11 -42.14 -34.86 20.64
CA GLY A 11 -40.90 -35.14 19.92
C GLY A 11 -40.35 -33.88 19.26
N LEU A 12 -39.03 -33.70 19.21
CA LEU A 12 -38.42 -32.54 18.54
C LEU A 12 -38.82 -32.49 17.05
N LYS A 13 -38.94 -33.65 16.40
CA LYS A 13 -39.50 -33.78 15.06
C LYS A 13 -40.92 -33.21 14.97
N ASP A 14 -41.80 -33.64 15.88
CA ASP A 14 -43.20 -33.18 15.90
C ASP A 14 -43.30 -31.68 16.14
N ILE A 15 -42.46 -31.12 17.02
CA ILE A 15 -42.39 -29.67 17.29
C ILE A 15 -41.97 -28.91 16.02
N LEU A 16 -40.92 -29.36 15.33
CA LEU A 16 -40.45 -28.71 14.11
C LEU A 16 -41.48 -28.83 12.98
N GLU A 17 -42.05 -30.01 12.76
CA GLU A 17 -43.05 -30.23 11.72
C GLU A 17 -44.39 -29.54 12.00
N ALA A 18 -44.70 -29.23 13.26
CA ALA A 18 -45.87 -28.45 13.66
C ALA A 18 -45.73 -26.95 13.39
N HIS A 19 -44.52 -26.42 13.15
CA HIS A 19 -44.30 -25.01 12.79
C HIS A 19 -44.71 -24.71 11.34
N LYS A 20 -46.02 -24.71 11.07
CA LYS A 20 -46.63 -24.36 9.77
C LYS A 20 -47.58 -23.17 9.94
N GLY A 21 -47.62 -22.28 8.97
CA GLY A 21 -48.45 -21.09 8.99
C GLY A 21 -48.69 -20.52 7.59
N PRO A 22 -49.65 -19.57 7.45
CA PRO A 22 -50.07 -19.05 6.15
C PRO A 22 -48.92 -18.38 5.36
N PHE A 23 -47.89 -17.90 6.07
CA PHE A 23 -46.71 -17.27 5.48
C PHE A 23 -45.45 -18.15 5.45
N THR A 24 -45.46 -19.36 6.04
CA THR A 24 -44.27 -20.23 6.17
C THR A 24 -44.29 -21.49 5.29
N GLY A 25 -45.38 -21.76 4.57
CA GLY A 25 -45.45 -22.89 3.62
C GLY A 25 -45.43 -24.24 4.32
N GLN A 26 -44.48 -25.11 3.94
CA GLN A 26 -44.26 -26.37 4.65
C GLN A 26 -43.50 -26.20 5.98
N GLY A 27 -43.10 -24.97 6.33
CA GLY A 27 -42.52 -24.67 7.64
C GLY A 27 -41.15 -25.33 7.85
N HIS A 28 -40.89 -25.84 9.05
CA HIS A 28 -39.65 -26.56 9.35
C HIS A 28 -39.71 -28.06 9.02
N LYS A 29 -40.65 -28.48 8.14
CA LYS A 29 -40.76 -29.87 7.71
C LYS A 29 -39.43 -30.35 7.14
N GLY A 30 -38.94 -31.50 7.63
CA GLY A 30 -37.67 -32.05 7.17
C GLY A 30 -36.41 -31.51 7.86
N LEU A 31 -36.52 -30.44 8.66
CA LEU A 31 -35.36 -29.86 9.36
C LEU A 31 -34.78 -30.83 10.38
N TYR A 32 -35.63 -31.61 11.07
CA TYR A 32 -35.20 -32.65 12.00
C TYR A 32 -34.31 -33.69 11.31
N GLU A 33 -34.68 -34.16 10.12
CA GLU A 33 -33.91 -35.11 9.33
C GLU A 33 -32.58 -34.51 8.89
N ILE A 34 -32.54 -33.23 8.49
CA ILE A 34 -31.29 -32.54 8.14
C ILE A 34 -30.34 -32.53 9.34
N LEU A 35 -30.88 -32.17 10.51
CA LEU A 35 -30.12 -32.08 11.76
C LEU A 35 -29.76 -33.43 12.37
N THR A 36 -30.29 -34.55 11.88
CA THR A 36 -29.95 -35.89 12.38
C THR A 36 -29.13 -36.69 11.37
N THR A 37 -29.23 -36.39 10.08
CA THR A 37 -28.55 -37.14 9.01
C THR A 37 -27.28 -36.44 8.49
N SER A 38 -27.20 -35.11 8.48
CA SER A 38 -26.00 -34.39 8.04
C SER A 38 -25.11 -33.99 9.22
N TRP A 39 -23.91 -34.56 9.24
CA TRP A 39 -22.86 -34.17 10.18
C TRP A 39 -22.44 -32.70 10.02
N HIS A 40 -22.40 -32.17 8.79
CA HIS A 40 -22.01 -30.78 8.56
C HIS A 40 -23.07 -29.78 9.02
N ALA A 41 -24.36 -30.11 8.88
CA ALA A 41 -25.44 -29.27 9.41
C ALA A 41 -25.40 -29.21 10.95
N GLN A 42 -25.20 -30.36 11.61
CA GLN A 42 -25.03 -30.44 13.07
C GLN A 42 -23.81 -29.65 13.54
N LEU A 43 -22.65 -29.89 12.91
CA LEU A 43 -21.41 -29.24 13.28
C LEU A 43 -21.50 -27.72 13.08
N SER A 44 -22.10 -27.26 11.98
CA SER A 44 -22.29 -25.83 11.73
C SER A 44 -23.07 -25.15 12.86
N LEU A 45 -24.20 -25.73 13.28
CA LEU A 45 -25.00 -25.18 14.38
C LEU A 45 -24.26 -25.24 15.73
N ASN A 46 -23.58 -26.35 16.02
CA ASN A 46 -22.81 -26.50 17.26
C ASN A 46 -21.68 -25.48 17.35
N LEU A 47 -20.95 -25.25 16.26
CA LEU A 47 -19.90 -24.23 16.18
C LEU A 47 -20.47 -22.82 16.34
N ALA A 48 -21.63 -22.52 15.73
CA ALA A 48 -22.28 -21.22 15.88
C ALA A 48 -22.74 -20.98 17.33
N MET A 49 -23.34 -21.98 17.98
CA MET A 49 -23.78 -21.91 19.37
C MET A 49 -22.60 -21.77 20.33
N LEU A 50 -21.56 -22.61 20.18
CA LEU A 50 -20.36 -22.56 21.02
C LEU A 50 -19.58 -21.25 20.80
N GLY A 51 -19.46 -20.80 19.55
CA GLY A 51 -18.85 -19.53 19.17
C GLY A 51 -19.57 -18.33 19.79
N SER A 52 -20.89 -18.33 19.76
CA SER A 52 -21.70 -17.30 20.43
C SER A 52 -21.54 -17.36 21.95
N LEU A 53 -21.55 -18.56 22.53
CA LEU A 53 -21.38 -18.76 23.96
C LEU A 53 -20.03 -18.25 24.46
N THR A 54 -18.92 -18.52 23.77
CA THR A 54 -17.60 -18.03 24.17
C THR A 54 -17.51 -16.49 24.09
N ILE A 55 -18.16 -15.84 23.12
CA ILE A 55 -18.24 -14.38 23.05
C ILE A 55 -19.04 -13.82 24.25
N VAL A 56 -20.15 -14.46 24.60
CA VAL A 56 -20.94 -14.11 25.80
C VAL A 56 -20.09 -14.27 27.06
N VAL A 57 -19.35 -15.38 27.18
CA VAL A 57 -18.43 -15.64 28.29
C VAL A 57 -17.37 -14.53 28.39
N ALA A 58 -16.75 -14.10 27.28
CA ALA A 58 -15.77 -13.01 27.29
C ALA A 58 -16.33 -11.74 27.96
N HIS A 59 -17.54 -11.33 27.59
CA HIS A 59 -18.19 -10.15 28.17
C HIS A 59 -18.62 -10.38 29.63
N HIS A 60 -19.06 -11.60 29.97
CA HIS A 60 -19.51 -11.95 31.31
C HIS A 60 -18.36 -12.01 32.32
N MET A 61 -17.19 -12.52 31.92
CA MET A 61 -16.04 -12.71 32.80
C MET A 61 -15.54 -11.41 33.47
N TYR A 62 -15.75 -10.26 32.84
CA TYR A 62 -15.49 -8.97 33.47
C TYR A 62 -16.69 -8.49 34.33
N SER A 63 -17.90 -8.51 33.77
CA SER A 63 -19.09 -8.00 34.48
C SER A 63 -19.48 -8.80 35.73
N MET A 64 -19.11 -10.10 35.77
CA MET A 64 -19.35 -11.05 36.83
C MET A 64 -18.11 -11.94 36.99
N PRO A 65 -17.03 -11.45 37.62
CA PRO A 65 -15.78 -12.19 37.72
C PRO A 65 -16.00 -13.48 38.54
N PRO A 66 -15.79 -14.67 37.95
CA PRO A 66 -16.06 -15.94 38.62
C PRO A 66 -15.08 -16.24 39.76
N TYR A 67 -13.93 -15.55 39.81
CA TYR A 67 -12.89 -15.73 40.81
C TYR A 67 -12.53 -14.39 41.49
N PRO A 68 -12.40 -14.34 42.83
CA PRO A 68 -12.19 -13.09 43.57
C PRO A 68 -10.96 -12.26 43.14
N TYR A 69 -9.84 -12.90 42.80
CA TYR A 69 -8.60 -12.21 42.43
C TYR A 69 -8.49 -11.86 40.95
N LEU A 70 -9.35 -12.44 40.11
CA LEU A 70 -9.36 -12.17 38.68
C LEU A 70 -9.74 -10.71 38.39
N ALA A 71 -10.59 -10.10 39.23
CA ALA A 71 -11.04 -8.72 39.09
C ALA A 71 -9.91 -7.67 39.16
N THR A 72 -8.81 -7.99 39.84
CA THR A 72 -7.68 -7.07 40.08
C THR A 72 -6.43 -7.35 39.25
N ASP A 73 -6.43 -8.45 38.49
CA ASP A 73 -5.37 -8.81 37.55
C ASP A 73 -5.77 -8.45 36.12
N TYR A 74 -5.56 -7.18 35.78
CA TYR A 74 -5.95 -6.58 34.50
C TYR A 74 -5.34 -7.30 33.29
N GLY A 75 -4.10 -7.77 33.39
CA GLY A 75 -3.42 -8.50 32.32
C GLY A 75 -4.09 -9.83 32.02
N THR A 76 -4.45 -10.58 33.07
CA THR A 76 -5.19 -11.84 32.93
C THR A 76 -6.61 -11.62 32.42
N GLN A 77 -7.33 -10.58 32.88
CA GLN A 77 -8.66 -10.24 32.34
C GLN A 77 -8.62 -9.92 30.84
N LEU A 78 -7.69 -9.05 30.42
CA LEU A 78 -7.54 -8.69 29.01
C LEU A 78 -7.19 -9.91 28.16
N SER A 79 -6.33 -10.79 28.67
CA SER A 79 -5.91 -12.01 27.98
C SER A 79 -7.06 -12.99 27.81
N LEU A 80 -7.88 -13.20 28.85
CA LEU A 80 -9.05 -14.07 28.79
C LEU A 80 -10.15 -13.53 27.88
N PHE A 81 -10.41 -12.21 27.94
CA PHE A 81 -11.33 -11.55 27.01
C PHE A 81 -10.87 -11.76 25.57
N THR A 82 -9.61 -11.44 25.28
CA THR A 82 -8.99 -11.62 23.96
C THR A 82 -9.10 -13.08 23.48
N HIS A 83 -8.73 -14.03 24.33
CA HIS A 83 -8.77 -15.46 24.04
C HIS A 83 -10.18 -15.94 23.65
N HIS A 84 -11.18 -15.63 24.48
CA HIS A 84 -12.56 -16.06 24.24
C HIS A 84 -13.20 -15.39 23.02
N MET A 85 -12.84 -14.13 22.73
CA MET A 85 -13.27 -13.44 21.51
C MET A 85 -12.68 -14.07 20.24
N TRP A 86 -11.39 -14.40 20.24
CA TRP A 86 -10.75 -15.09 19.10
C TRP A 86 -11.33 -16.48 18.85
N ILE A 87 -11.48 -17.29 19.91
CA ILE A 87 -12.12 -18.61 19.79
C ILE A 87 -13.53 -18.46 19.22
N GLY A 88 -14.31 -17.49 19.70
CA GLY A 88 -15.66 -17.23 19.19
C GLY A 88 -15.69 -16.92 17.70
N GLY A 89 -14.81 -16.03 17.27
CA GLY A 89 -14.61 -15.72 15.86
C GLY A 89 -14.32 -16.93 15.00
N PHE A 90 -13.33 -17.72 15.39
CA PHE A 90 -12.92 -18.91 14.64
C PHE A 90 -14.05 -19.93 14.53
N LEU A 91 -14.80 -20.15 15.62
CA LEU A 91 -15.94 -21.06 15.63
C LEU A 91 -17.07 -20.55 14.73
N ILE A 92 -17.38 -19.24 14.72
CA ILE A 92 -18.41 -18.65 13.84
C ILE A 92 -18.01 -18.78 12.36
N VAL A 93 -16.75 -18.51 12.01
CA VAL A 93 -16.29 -18.69 10.62
C VAL A 93 -16.32 -20.17 10.23
N GLY A 94 -15.92 -21.06 11.13
CA GLY A 94 -16.04 -22.51 10.96
C GLY A 94 -17.50 -22.96 10.75
N ALA A 95 -18.45 -22.36 11.48
CA ALA A 95 -19.87 -22.62 11.31
C ALA A 95 -20.35 -22.30 9.89
N ALA A 96 -19.97 -21.13 9.35
CA ALA A 96 -20.29 -20.75 7.98
C ALA A 96 -19.62 -21.67 6.93
N ALA A 97 -18.37 -22.08 7.16
CA ALA A 97 -17.69 -23.03 6.28
C ALA A 97 -18.44 -24.37 6.21
N HIS A 98 -18.82 -24.94 7.35
CA HIS A 98 -19.58 -26.18 7.39
C HIS A 98 -21.01 -26.05 6.86
N ALA A 99 -21.66 -24.89 7.05
CA ALA A 99 -22.94 -24.60 6.40
C ALA A 99 -22.81 -24.61 4.86
N ALA A 100 -21.76 -24.01 4.32
CA ALA A 100 -21.52 -24.00 2.88
C ALA A 100 -21.18 -25.40 2.34
N ILE A 101 -20.43 -26.22 3.08
CA ILE A 101 -20.18 -27.63 2.72
C ILE A 101 -21.48 -28.43 2.73
N PHE A 102 -22.32 -28.27 3.75
CA PHE A 102 -23.66 -28.86 3.81
C PHE A 102 -24.47 -28.47 2.56
N MET A 103 -24.49 -27.19 2.22
CA MET A 103 -25.20 -26.67 1.06
C MET A 103 -24.73 -27.32 -0.25
N VAL A 104 -23.43 -27.56 -0.43
CA VAL A 104 -22.90 -28.17 -1.66
C VAL A 104 -23.10 -29.69 -1.69
N ARG A 105 -22.79 -30.37 -0.59
CA ARG A 105 -22.66 -31.84 -0.55
C ARG A 105 -23.94 -32.56 -0.12
N ASP A 106 -24.61 -32.07 0.91
CA ASP A 106 -25.65 -32.82 1.63
C ASP A 106 -27.07 -32.30 1.33
N TYR A 107 -27.21 -31.04 0.91
CA TYR A 107 -28.51 -30.45 0.60
C TYR A 107 -29.01 -30.89 -0.79
N ASP A 108 -30.18 -31.53 -0.83
CA ASP A 108 -30.85 -31.94 -2.05
C ASP A 108 -32.13 -31.11 -2.28
N PRO A 109 -32.18 -30.23 -3.31
CA PRO A 109 -33.35 -29.41 -3.58
C PRO A 109 -34.55 -30.21 -4.12
N THR A 110 -34.36 -31.44 -4.62
CA THR A 110 -35.46 -32.23 -5.22
C THR A 110 -36.40 -32.83 -4.18
N THR A 111 -35.87 -33.11 -2.98
CA THR A 111 -36.63 -33.67 -1.86
C THR A 111 -37.16 -32.60 -0.90
N ARG A 112 -36.81 -31.33 -1.12
CA ARG A 112 -36.97 -30.22 -0.16
C ARG A 112 -37.68 -29.01 -0.77
N TYR A 113 -38.90 -29.23 -1.27
CA TYR A 113 -39.69 -28.17 -1.91
C TYR A 113 -40.53 -27.38 -0.91
N ASN A 114 -40.42 -26.04 -0.93
CA ASN A 114 -41.26 -25.09 -0.20
C ASN A 114 -41.20 -25.23 1.34
N ASP A 115 -40.13 -25.81 1.87
CA ASP A 115 -39.76 -25.77 3.28
C ASP A 115 -38.97 -24.48 3.62
N LEU A 116 -38.58 -24.30 4.88
CA LEU A 116 -37.86 -23.12 5.36
C LEU A 116 -36.58 -22.84 4.56
N LEU A 117 -35.74 -23.86 4.32
CA LEU A 117 -34.44 -23.67 3.70
C LEU A 117 -34.59 -23.34 2.22
N ASP A 118 -35.49 -24.01 1.50
CA ASP A 118 -35.79 -23.69 0.09
C ASP A 118 -36.31 -22.25 -0.05
N ARG A 119 -37.17 -21.79 0.86
CA ARG A 119 -37.64 -20.40 0.87
C ARG A 119 -36.52 -19.39 1.10
N VAL A 120 -35.64 -19.64 2.08
CA VAL A 120 -34.46 -18.78 2.32
C VAL A 120 -33.58 -18.71 1.07
N LEU A 121 -33.37 -19.83 0.38
CA LEU A 121 -32.58 -19.86 -0.86
C LEU A 121 -33.25 -19.12 -2.01
N ARG A 122 -34.58 -19.20 -2.15
CA ARG A 122 -35.33 -18.42 -3.16
C ARG A 122 -35.30 -16.92 -2.90
N HIS A 123 -35.17 -16.50 -1.65
CA HIS A 123 -35.06 -15.09 -1.26
C HIS A 123 -33.63 -14.61 -1.01
N ARG A 124 -32.61 -15.42 -1.33
CA ARG A 124 -31.20 -15.11 -1.07
C ARG A 124 -30.73 -13.78 -1.64
N ASP A 125 -31.22 -13.40 -2.83
CA ASP A 125 -30.85 -12.14 -3.48
C ASP A 125 -31.37 -10.94 -2.68
N ALA A 126 -32.60 -11.02 -2.16
CA ALA A 126 -33.18 -9.98 -1.30
C ALA A 126 -32.47 -9.89 0.05
N ILE A 127 -32.12 -11.03 0.66
CA ILE A 127 -31.38 -11.09 1.94
C ILE A 127 -29.99 -10.44 1.79
N ILE A 128 -29.24 -10.84 0.76
CA ILE A 128 -27.90 -10.28 0.51
C ILE A 128 -27.99 -8.82 0.06
N SER A 129 -29.00 -8.42 -0.72
CA SER A 129 -29.21 -7.02 -1.09
C SER A 129 -29.49 -6.13 0.12
N HIS A 130 -30.36 -6.57 1.04
CA HIS A 130 -30.65 -5.83 2.27
C HIS A 130 -29.40 -5.72 3.16
N LEU A 131 -28.67 -6.82 3.35
CA LEU A 131 -27.46 -6.81 4.16
C LEU A 131 -26.36 -5.95 3.53
N ASN A 132 -26.25 -5.93 2.21
CA ASN A 132 -25.36 -5.00 1.50
C ASN A 132 -25.77 -3.54 1.74
N TRP A 133 -27.07 -3.22 1.65
CA TRP A 133 -27.56 -1.89 1.99
C TRP A 133 -27.23 -1.50 3.43
N ALA A 134 -27.43 -2.40 4.40
CA ALA A 134 -27.09 -2.17 5.79
C ALA A 134 -25.59 -1.92 6.00
N CYS A 135 -24.72 -2.70 5.32
CA CYS A 135 -23.27 -2.49 5.36
C CYS A 135 -22.87 -1.13 4.79
N ILE A 136 -23.46 -0.73 3.66
CA ILE A 136 -23.21 0.58 3.04
C ILE A 136 -23.67 1.70 3.98
N PHE A 137 -24.90 1.60 4.51
CA PHE A 137 -25.44 2.58 5.44
C PHE A 137 -24.58 2.73 6.70
N LEU A 138 -24.25 1.63 7.36
CA LEU A 138 -23.41 1.64 8.56
C LEU A 138 -21.99 2.15 8.27
N GLY A 139 -21.41 1.79 7.12
CA GLY A 139 -20.09 2.27 6.70
C GLY A 139 -20.09 3.79 6.48
N PHE A 140 -21.01 4.30 5.67
CA PHE A 140 -21.13 5.74 5.44
C PHE A 140 -21.40 6.52 6.73
N HIS A 141 -22.27 5.99 7.60
CA HIS A 141 -22.61 6.64 8.85
C HIS A 141 -21.44 6.64 9.84
N SER A 142 -20.85 5.47 10.12
CA SER A 142 -19.73 5.35 11.06
C SER A 142 -18.54 6.22 10.65
N PHE A 143 -17.99 6.03 9.45
CA PHE A 143 -16.84 6.82 9.00
C PHE A 143 -17.18 8.30 8.78
N GLY A 144 -18.41 8.62 8.34
CA GLY A 144 -18.85 9.99 8.16
C GLY A 144 -18.85 10.80 9.46
N LEU A 145 -19.32 10.21 10.57
CA LEU A 145 -19.30 10.87 11.89
C LEU A 145 -17.87 11.13 12.39
N TYR A 146 -16.95 10.19 12.16
CA TYR A 146 -15.55 10.36 12.52
C TYR A 146 -14.85 11.41 11.64
N ILE A 147 -15.05 11.37 10.33
CA ILE A 147 -14.53 12.39 9.40
C ILE A 147 -15.04 13.78 9.77
N HIS A 148 -16.33 13.89 10.14
CA HIS A 148 -16.89 15.15 10.66
C HIS A 148 -16.12 15.62 11.90
N ASN A 149 -15.95 14.76 12.91
CA ASN A 149 -15.24 15.13 14.14
C ASN A 149 -13.78 15.50 13.90
N ASP A 150 -13.06 14.77 13.05
CA ASP A 150 -11.68 15.11 12.67
C ASP A 150 -11.61 16.44 11.92
N THR A 151 -12.58 16.71 11.04
CA THR A 151 -12.68 17.98 10.31
C THR A 151 -12.95 19.15 11.25
N MET A 152 -13.93 19.00 12.17
CA MET A 152 -14.25 20.06 13.14
C MET A 152 -13.11 20.30 14.14
N SER A 153 -12.43 19.24 14.56
CA SER A 153 -11.22 19.32 15.39
C SER A 153 -10.11 20.08 14.66
N ALA A 154 -9.82 19.75 13.40
CA ALA A 154 -8.84 20.45 12.57
C ALA A 154 -9.17 21.93 12.33
N LEU A 155 -10.46 22.27 12.28
CA LEU A 155 -10.95 23.64 12.16
C LEU A 155 -10.98 24.40 13.52
N GLY A 156 -10.60 23.76 14.63
CA GLY A 156 -10.62 24.38 15.96
C GLY A 156 -12.03 24.63 16.50
N ARG A 157 -13.01 23.80 16.11
CA ARG A 157 -14.44 23.94 16.48
C ARG A 157 -14.95 22.77 17.33
N PRO A 158 -14.46 22.61 18.58
CA PRO A 158 -14.85 21.49 19.43
C PRO A 158 -16.34 21.49 19.83
N GLN A 159 -17.00 22.65 19.83
CA GLN A 159 -18.44 22.79 20.13
C GLN A 159 -19.36 22.21 19.05
N ASP A 160 -18.85 21.94 17.85
CA ASP A 160 -19.60 21.38 16.72
C ASP A 160 -19.30 19.89 16.50
N MET A 161 -18.52 19.29 17.41
CA MET A 161 -18.20 17.86 17.38
C MET A 161 -19.31 17.01 18.00
N PHE A 162 -19.44 15.78 17.53
CA PHE A 162 -20.20 14.74 18.22
C PHE A 162 -19.41 14.29 19.45
N SER A 163 -19.83 14.74 20.63
CA SER A 163 -19.21 14.41 21.92
C SER A 163 -20.23 14.55 23.05
N ASP A 164 -19.90 14.04 24.23
CA ASP A 164 -20.76 14.18 25.41
C ASP A 164 -20.86 15.64 25.92
N THR A 165 -19.96 16.53 25.49
CA THR A 165 -19.92 17.94 25.89
C THR A 165 -20.47 18.91 24.82
N ALA A 166 -20.77 18.40 23.62
CA ALA A 166 -21.26 19.18 22.48
C ALA A 166 -22.51 18.53 21.86
N ILE A 167 -22.40 17.95 20.66
CA ILE A 167 -23.53 17.28 19.99
C ILE A 167 -23.61 15.82 20.46
N GLN A 168 -24.51 15.55 21.39
CA GLN A 168 -24.60 14.23 22.02
C GLN A 168 -25.31 13.20 21.13
N LEU A 169 -24.70 12.03 20.93
CA LEU A 169 -25.34 10.87 20.31
C LEU A 169 -25.33 9.71 21.30
N GLN A 170 -26.38 9.65 22.13
CA GLN A 170 -26.44 8.68 23.23
C GLN A 170 -26.89 7.28 22.74
N PRO A 171 -26.28 6.19 23.24
CA PRO A 171 -26.71 4.82 22.94
C PRO A 171 -27.98 4.45 23.73
N VAL A 172 -29.12 5.04 23.34
CA VAL A 172 -30.41 4.99 24.06
C VAL A 172 -30.84 3.57 24.42
N PHE A 173 -30.75 2.62 23.48
CA PHE A 173 -31.19 1.24 23.74
C PHE A 173 -30.28 0.50 24.73
N ALA A 174 -28.97 0.71 24.65
CA ALA A 174 -28.01 0.09 25.57
C ALA A 174 -28.16 0.68 26.99
N GLN A 175 -28.34 2.00 27.09
CA GLN A 175 -28.66 2.67 28.36
C GLN A 175 -29.99 2.18 28.94
N TRP A 176 -31.01 1.97 28.10
CA TRP A 176 -32.29 1.42 28.54
C TRP A 176 -32.14 -0.01 29.10
N ILE A 177 -31.33 -0.87 28.47
CA ILE A 177 -31.00 -2.21 29.01
C ILE A 177 -30.26 -2.09 30.34
N GLN A 178 -29.20 -1.27 30.43
CA GLN A 178 -28.46 -1.05 31.68
C GLN A 178 -29.40 -0.58 32.81
N ASN A 179 -30.30 0.36 32.52
CA ASN A 179 -31.28 0.85 33.47
C ASN A 179 -32.29 -0.23 33.88
N THR A 180 -32.71 -1.09 32.95
CA THR A 180 -33.62 -2.20 33.26
C THR A 180 -32.96 -3.18 34.24
N HIS A 181 -31.67 -3.49 34.07
CA HIS A 181 -30.91 -4.35 34.99
C HIS A 181 -30.63 -3.69 36.34
N ALA A 182 -30.42 -2.37 36.36
CA ALA A 182 -30.28 -1.60 37.59
C ALA A 182 -31.59 -1.58 38.40
N LEU A 183 -32.75 -1.45 37.73
CA LEU A 183 -34.08 -1.40 38.34
C LEU A 183 -34.71 -2.78 38.60
N ALA A 184 -34.21 -3.84 37.94
CA ALA A 184 -34.75 -5.20 38.02
C ALA A 184 -34.94 -5.74 39.46
N PRO A 185 -33.99 -5.56 40.41
CA PRO A 185 -34.18 -6.04 41.78
C PRO A 185 -35.46 -5.49 42.42
N GLY A 186 -35.78 -4.21 42.20
CA GLY A 186 -36.97 -3.58 42.76
C GLY A 186 -38.29 -4.10 42.17
N ALA A 187 -38.26 -4.71 40.98
CA ALA A 187 -39.46 -5.21 40.29
C ALA A 187 -39.65 -6.73 40.41
N THR A 188 -38.57 -7.52 40.46
CA THR A 188 -38.63 -9.00 40.46
C THR A 188 -38.26 -9.64 41.80
N ALA A 189 -37.55 -8.91 42.68
CA ALA A 189 -37.15 -9.39 44.00
C ALA A 189 -37.18 -8.24 45.03
N PRO A 190 -38.37 -7.82 45.52
CA PRO A 190 -38.58 -6.59 46.30
C PRO A 190 -37.76 -6.42 47.59
N GLY A 191 -37.06 -7.46 48.05
CA GLY A 191 -36.16 -7.44 49.21
C GLY A 191 -34.66 -7.42 48.88
N ALA A 192 -34.28 -7.40 47.60
CA ALA A 192 -32.89 -7.31 47.19
C ALA A 192 -32.41 -5.85 47.28
N THR A 193 -31.42 -5.60 48.14
CA THR A 193 -30.86 -4.25 48.39
C THR A 193 -29.68 -3.88 47.48
N ALA A 194 -29.30 -4.74 46.53
CA ALA A 194 -28.17 -4.55 45.62
C ALA A 194 -28.60 -4.79 44.16
N SER A 195 -27.94 -4.11 43.21
CA SER A 195 -28.20 -4.28 41.77
C SER A 195 -27.87 -5.69 41.28
N THR A 196 -28.48 -6.12 40.17
CA THR A 196 -28.14 -7.42 39.55
C THR A 196 -26.73 -7.46 38.94
N SER A 197 -26.11 -6.31 38.74
CA SER A 197 -24.72 -6.15 38.26
C SER A 197 -24.13 -4.85 38.79
N LEU A 198 -22.98 -4.93 39.46
CA LEU A 198 -22.24 -3.76 39.99
C LEU A 198 -21.59 -2.90 38.89
N THR A 199 -21.55 -3.42 37.65
CA THR A 199 -20.97 -2.73 36.48
C THR A 199 -22.03 -1.96 35.68
N TRP A 200 -23.33 -2.21 35.89
CA TRP A 200 -24.42 -1.64 35.10
C TRP A 200 -25.27 -0.70 35.96
N GLY A 201 -25.32 0.58 35.60
CA GLY A 201 -26.27 1.57 36.15
C GLY A 201 -26.14 1.86 37.65
N GLY A 202 -25.12 2.62 38.05
CA GLY A 202 -25.05 3.26 39.38
C GLY A 202 -24.64 2.38 40.56
N GLY A 203 -23.99 1.23 40.32
CA GLY A 203 -23.41 0.41 41.39
C GLY A 203 -22.24 1.09 42.13
N ASP A 204 -21.95 0.63 43.35
CA ASP A 204 -20.82 1.16 44.12
C ASP A 204 -19.47 0.66 43.59
N LEU A 205 -18.44 1.52 43.69
CA LEU A 205 -17.04 1.14 43.42
C LEU A 205 -16.63 -0.01 44.34
N VAL A 206 -16.15 -1.10 43.74
CA VAL A 206 -15.52 -2.20 44.48
C VAL A 206 -14.02 -2.09 44.34
N ALA A 207 -13.31 -1.91 45.45
CA ALA A 207 -11.85 -1.88 45.49
C ALA A 207 -11.31 -3.07 46.30
N VAL A 208 -10.27 -3.73 45.78
CA VAL A 208 -9.57 -4.83 46.46
C VAL A 208 -8.07 -4.54 46.41
N GLY A 209 -7.43 -4.48 47.58
CA GLY A 209 -5.98 -4.23 47.69
C GLY A 209 -5.51 -2.90 47.09
N GLY A 210 -6.32 -1.83 47.18
CA GLY A 210 -6.01 -0.51 46.62
C GLY A 210 -6.17 -0.41 45.09
N LYS A 211 -6.71 -1.44 44.43
CA LYS A 211 -7.04 -1.45 43.00
C LYS A 211 -8.54 -1.50 42.78
N VAL A 212 -8.99 -0.92 41.67
CA VAL A 212 -10.38 -1.01 41.21
C VAL A 212 -10.67 -2.42 40.72
N ALA A 213 -11.60 -3.12 41.37
CA ALA A 213 -12.06 -4.45 40.96
C ALA A 213 -13.29 -4.36 40.05
N LEU A 214 -14.27 -3.52 40.40
CA LEU A 214 -15.46 -3.24 39.57
C LEU A 214 -15.85 -1.76 39.72
N LEU A 215 -16.21 -1.13 38.60
CA LEU A 215 -16.70 0.25 38.53
C LEU A 215 -17.85 0.33 37.52
N PRO A 216 -18.88 1.16 37.74
CA PRO A 216 -19.90 1.43 36.73
C PRO A 216 -19.29 1.97 35.43
N ILE A 217 -19.73 1.44 34.29
CA ILE A 217 -19.28 1.90 32.96
C ILE A 217 -20.40 2.73 32.33
N PRO A 218 -20.36 4.07 32.39
CA PRO A 218 -21.30 4.91 31.67
C PRO A 218 -21.05 4.78 30.16
N LEU A 219 -22.13 4.65 29.40
CA LEU A 219 -22.10 4.62 27.94
C LEU A 219 -22.41 6.00 27.39
N GLY A 220 -21.45 6.60 26.68
CA GLY A 220 -21.59 7.94 26.09
C GLY A 220 -21.54 7.96 24.57
N THR A 221 -21.39 9.16 24.01
CA THR A 221 -21.27 9.42 22.57
C THR A 221 -20.06 8.71 21.96
N ALA A 222 -18.95 8.67 22.70
CA ALA A 222 -17.76 7.91 22.35
C ALA A 222 -18.06 6.42 22.14
N ASP A 223 -18.74 5.78 23.09
CA ASP A 223 -19.11 4.37 23.02
C ASP A 223 -20.05 4.09 21.84
N PHE A 224 -20.99 5.00 21.55
CA PHE A 224 -21.86 4.92 20.38
C PHE A 224 -21.06 4.94 19.06
N LEU A 225 -20.10 5.86 18.93
CA LEU A 225 -19.26 6.00 17.74
C LEU A 225 -18.40 4.74 17.50
N VAL A 226 -17.74 4.22 18.53
CA VAL A 226 -16.96 2.97 18.42
C VAL A 226 -17.85 1.78 18.06
N HIS A 227 -19.03 1.69 18.68
CA HIS A 227 -20.00 0.64 18.40
C HIS A 227 -20.44 0.63 16.92
N HIS A 228 -20.58 1.79 16.27
CA HIS A 228 -20.98 1.84 14.87
C HIS A 228 -19.90 1.31 13.91
N ILE A 229 -18.62 1.55 14.21
CA ILE A 229 -17.51 0.91 13.48
C ILE A 229 -17.55 -0.61 13.68
N HIS A 230 -17.76 -1.05 14.91
CA HIS A 230 -17.86 -2.47 15.21
C HIS A 230 -19.07 -3.11 14.50
N ALA A 231 -20.23 -2.46 14.53
CA ALA A 231 -21.43 -2.90 13.82
C ALA A 231 -21.16 -3.03 12.31
N PHE A 232 -20.52 -2.04 11.68
CA PHE A 232 -20.12 -2.13 10.27
C PHE A 232 -19.27 -3.38 10.01
N THR A 233 -18.20 -3.60 10.78
CA THR A 233 -17.29 -4.75 10.58
C THR A 233 -17.99 -6.10 10.82
N ILE A 234 -18.89 -6.20 11.81
CA ILE A 234 -19.72 -7.40 12.02
C ILE A 234 -20.60 -7.65 10.80
N HIS A 235 -21.36 -6.64 10.34
CA HIS A 235 -22.32 -6.83 9.26
C HIS A 235 -21.64 -7.18 7.94
N VAL A 236 -20.46 -6.62 7.66
CA VAL A 236 -19.64 -7.01 6.49
C VAL A 236 -19.16 -8.46 6.62
N THR A 237 -18.73 -8.88 7.82
CA THR A 237 -18.36 -10.28 8.07
C THR A 237 -19.54 -11.22 7.83
N VAL A 238 -20.73 -10.87 8.32
CA VAL A 238 -21.97 -11.62 8.09
C VAL A 238 -22.32 -11.64 6.61
N LEU A 239 -22.19 -10.52 5.89
CA LEU A 239 -22.46 -10.41 4.46
C LEU A 239 -21.62 -11.41 3.67
N ILE A 240 -20.33 -11.44 3.94
CA ILE A 240 -19.38 -12.30 3.23
C ILE A 240 -19.67 -13.77 3.52
N LEU A 241 -19.79 -14.14 4.80
CA LEU A 241 -20.02 -15.53 5.21
C LEU A 241 -21.38 -16.04 4.72
N LEU A 242 -22.45 -15.25 4.91
CA LEU A 242 -23.81 -15.64 4.50
C LEU A 242 -23.94 -15.75 2.99
N LYS A 243 -23.32 -14.83 2.23
CA LYS A 243 -23.25 -14.93 0.77
C LYS A 243 -22.54 -16.21 0.34
N GLY A 244 -21.43 -16.56 1.00
CA GLY A 244 -20.70 -17.80 0.76
C GLY A 244 -21.57 -19.06 0.95
N VAL A 245 -22.47 -19.05 1.94
CA VAL A 245 -23.42 -20.15 2.21
C VAL A 245 -24.57 -20.17 1.20
N LEU A 246 -25.29 -19.05 1.02
CA LEU A 246 -26.51 -19.00 0.19
C LEU A 246 -26.24 -19.17 -1.31
N PHE A 247 -25.06 -18.80 -1.77
CA PHE A 247 -24.63 -18.93 -3.18
C PHE A 247 -23.65 -20.09 -3.40
N ALA A 248 -23.49 -20.98 -2.42
CA ALA A 248 -22.57 -22.11 -2.51
C ALA A 248 -22.93 -23.07 -3.66
N ARG A 249 -24.23 -23.29 -3.91
CA ARG A 249 -24.72 -24.22 -4.94
C ARG A 249 -24.84 -23.61 -6.34
N SER A 250 -25.19 -22.33 -6.42
CA SER A 250 -25.41 -21.64 -7.70
C SER A 250 -25.34 -20.13 -7.54
N SER A 251 -24.93 -19.46 -8.60
CA SER A 251 -24.94 -18.01 -8.75
C SER A 251 -25.29 -17.64 -10.19
N ARG A 252 -25.56 -16.36 -10.46
CA ARG A 252 -25.86 -15.89 -11.82
C ARG A 252 -24.71 -16.14 -12.82
N LEU A 253 -23.46 -16.06 -12.36
CA LEU A 253 -22.26 -16.19 -13.21
C LEU A 253 -21.79 -17.64 -13.34
N ILE A 254 -21.96 -18.43 -12.28
CA ILE A 254 -21.65 -19.86 -12.25
C ILE A 254 -22.87 -20.60 -11.71
N PRO A 255 -23.75 -21.13 -12.58
CA PRO A 255 -24.99 -21.79 -12.17
C PRO A 255 -24.75 -23.20 -11.60
N ASP A 256 -23.62 -23.83 -11.93
CA ASP A 256 -23.25 -25.22 -11.69
C ASP A 256 -22.26 -25.43 -10.52
N LYS A 257 -22.13 -24.46 -9.61
CA LYS A 257 -21.19 -24.54 -8.47
C LYS A 257 -21.35 -25.81 -7.61
N ALA A 258 -22.58 -26.33 -7.50
CA ALA A 258 -22.85 -27.58 -6.80
C ALA A 258 -22.03 -28.77 -7.34
N ASN A 259 -21.72 -28.79 -8.64
CA ASN A 259 -20.90 -29.84 -9.27
C ASN A 259 -19.40 -29.61 -9.09
N LEU A 260 -18.99 -28.35 -8.98
CA LEU A 260 -17.58 -27.95 -8.81
C LEU A 260 -17.08 -28.21 -7.38
N GLY A 261 -17.98 -28.14 -6.39
CA GLY A 261 -17.67 -28.44 -5.00
C GLY A 261 -17.42 -27.19 -4.14
N PHE A 262 -16.97 -27.40 -2.90
CA PHE A 262 -16.75 -26.32 -1.92
C PHE A 262 -15.58 -25.38 -2.30
N ARG A 263 -14.57 -25.92 -2.98
CA ARG A 263 -13.39 -25.20 -3.48
C ARG A 263 -13.18 -25.56 -4.94
N PHE A 264 -13.02 -24.56 -5.79
CA PHE A 264 -12.67 -24.73 -7.20
C PHE A 264 -11.81 -23.54 -7.65
N PRO A 265 -10.85 -23.74 -8.58
CA PRO A 265 -10.01 -22.68 -9.10
C PRO A 265 -10.83 -21.66 -9.91
N CYS A 266 -10.26 -20.49 -10.13
CA CYS A 266 -10.85 -19.50 -11.02
C CYS A 266 -11.01 -20.12 -12.42
N ASP A 267 -12.25 -20.20 -12.90
CA ASP A 267 -12.49 -20.44 -14.32
C ASP A 267 -11.88 -19.25 -15.07
N GLY A 268 -10.99 -19.54 -16.03
CA GLY A 268 -10.30 -18.53 -16.81
C GLY A 268 -11.23 -17.56 -17.57
N PRO A 269 -10.69 -16.71 -18.45
CA PRO A 269 -11.43 -15.61 -19.09
C PRO A 269 -12.73 -15.99 -19.83
N GLY A 270 -12.92 -17.27 -20.19
CA GLY A 270 -14.05 -17.79 -20.97
C GLY A 270 -15.44 -17.67 -20.32
N ARG A 271 -15.55 -17.35 -19.02
CA ARG A 271 -16.84 -17.08 -18.33
C ARG A 271 -16.86 -15.76 -17.55
N GLY A 272 -16.05 -14.78 -17.97
CA GLY A 272 -16.10 -13.41 -17.40
C GLY A 272 -15.11 -13.13 -16.26
N GLY A 273 -14.06 -13.95 -16.08
CA GLY A 273 -12.94 -13.63 -15.19
C GLY A 273 -13.31 -13.52 -13.70
N THR A 274 -14.28 -14.32 -13.24
CA THR A 274 -14.72 -14.28 -11.84
C THR A 274 -13.76 -15.03 -10.93
N CYS A 275 -12.73 -14.34 -10.45
CA CYS A 275 -11.91 -14.83 -9.34
C CYS A 275 -12.67 -14.72 -8.01
N GLN A 276 -12.35 -15.57 -7.03
CA GLN A 276 -12.87 -15.51 -5.64
C GLN A 276 -14.39 -15.72 -5.46
N VAL A 277 -14.97 -16.68 -6.18
CA VAL A 277 -16.42 -16.95 -6.13
C VAL A 277 -16.79 -18.29 -5.49
N SER A 278 -15.82 -19.12 -5.12
CA SER A 278 -16.09 -20.37 -4.40
C SER A 278 -16.52 -20.09 -2.96
N ALA A 279 -17.16 -21.06 -2.32
CA ALA A 279 -17.52 -20.94 -0.91
C ALA A 279 -16.28 -20.83 -0.02
N TRP A 280 -15.18 -21.52 -0.38
CA TRP A 280 -13.88 -21.38 0.28
C TRP A 280 -13.35 -19.94 0.24
N ASP A 281 -13.47 -19.25 -0.90
CA ASP A 281 -12.98 -17.87 -1.03
C ASP A 281 -13.72 -16.91 -0.09
N HIS A 282 -15.02 -17.14 0.13
CA HIS A 282 -15.82 -16.37 1.10
C HIS A 282 -15.44 -16.69 2.54
N VAL A 283 -15.06 -17.94 2.86
CA VAL A 283 -14.51 -18.29 4.19
C VAL A 283 -13.17 -17.61 4.42
N PHE A 284 -12.28 -17.63 3.41
CA PHE A 284 -10.97 -16.96 3.48
C PHE A 284 -11.13 -15.45 3.68
N LEU A 285 -11.97 -14.80 2.89
CA LEU A 285 -12.27 -13.37 3.05
C LEU A 285 -13.00 -13.10 4.39
N GLY A 286 -13.85 -14.02 4.82
CA GLY A 286 -14.56 -13.96 6.10
C GLY A 286 -13.61 -14.02 7.31
N LEU A 287 -12.52 -14.78 7.25
CA LEU A 287 -11.47 -14.78 8.29
C LEU A 287 -10.82 -13.39 8.44
N PHE A 288 -10.51 -12.74 7.33
CA PHE A 288 -9.93 -11.40 7.35
C PHE A 288 -10.88 -10.37 7.98
N TRP A 289 -12.16 -10.40 7.61
CA TRP A 289 -13.14 -9.48 8.18
C TRP A 289 -13.52 -9.81 9.63
N MET A 290 -13.53 -11.10 9.98
CA MET A 290 -13.68 -11.53 11.38
C MET A 290 -12.53 -11.03 12.24
N TYR A 291 -11.28 -11.07 11.73
CA TYR A 291 -10.14 -10.46 12.41
C TYR A 291 -10.40 -8.99 12.70
N ASN A 292 -10.82 -8.21 11.70
CA ASN A 292 -11.11 -6.77 11.89
C ASN A 292 -12.23 -6.54 12.91
N SER A 293 -13.31 -7.31 12.84
CA SER A 293 -14.43 -7.22 13.80
C SER A 293 -13.96 -7.46 15.25
N ILE A 294 -13.17 -8.51 15.47
CA ILE A 294 -12.64 -8.88 16.78
C ILE A 294 -11.61 -7.86 17.27
N SER A 295 -10.74 -7.37 16.38
CA SER A 295 -9.76 -6.35 16.73
C SER A 295 -10.42 -5.07 17.24
N VAL A 296 -11.53 -4.62 16.63
CA VAL A 296 -12.25 -3.41 17.08
C VAL A 296 -12.83 -3.57 18.49
N VAL A 297 -13.43 -4.72 18.81
CA VAL A 297 -14.02 -4.96 20.14
C VAL A 297 -12.98 -5.21 21.23
N ILE A 298 -11.89 -5.94 20.92
CA ILE A 298 -10.77 -6.08 21.85
C ILE A 298 -10.13 -4.72 22.11
N PHE A 299 -9.98 -3.90 21.07
CA PHE A 299 -9.44 -2.55 21.18
C PHE A 299 -10.35 -1.66 22.04
N HIS A 300 -11.65 -1.63 21.76
CA HIS A 300 -12.63 -0.87 22.54
C HIS A 300 -12.58 -1.28 24.01
N PHE A 301 -12.65 -2.59 24.30
CA PHE A 301 -12.58 -3.11 25.65
C PHE A 301 -11.26 -2.71 26.32
N SER A 302 -10.12 -2.97 25.69
CA SER A 302 -8.80 -2.64 26.24
C SER A 302 -8.65 -1.16 26.58
N TRP A 303 -9.05 -0.27 25.67
CA TRP A 303 -8.89 1.17 25.85
C TRP A 303 -9.88 1.72 26.89
N LYS A 304 -11.16 1.37 26.78
CA LYS A 304 -12.18 1.78 27.76
C LYS A 304 -11.82 1.35 29.16
N MET A 305 -11.34 0.12 29.31
CA MET A 305 -10.97 -0.45 30.59
C MET A 305 -9.75 0.25 31.20
N GLN A 306 -8.69 0.51 30.45
CA GLN A 306 -7.51 1.21 30.97
C GLN A 306 -7.75 2.70 31.26
N SER A 307 -8.65 3.32 30.50
CA SER A 307 -8.89 4.74 30.58
C SER A 307 -9.92 5.12 31.63
N ASP A 308 -11.04 4.41 31.68
CA ASP A 308 -12.21 4.85 32.46
C ASP A 308 -12.50 3.93 33.66
N VAL A 309 -11.81 2.78 33.80
CA VAL A 309 -12.19 1.75 34.79
C VAL A 309 -11.00 1.33 35.66
N TRP A 310 -9.99 0.70 35.08
CA TRP A 310 -8.84 0.18 35.79
C TRP A 310 -7.95 1.30 36.31
N GLY A 311 -7.54 1.16 37.57
CA GLY A 311 -6.77 2.18 38.26
C GLY A 311 -6.41 1.77 39.68
N SER A 312 -5.85 2.73 40.42
CA SER A 312 -5.66 2.65 41.87
C SER A 312 -6.67 3.53 42.60
N VAL A 313 -7.03 3.12 43.81
CA VAL A 313 -7.94 3.86 44.69
C VAL A 313 -7.13 4.39 45.87
N SER A 314 -7.19 5.70 46.08
CA SER A 314 -6.57 6.36 47.24
C SER A 314 -7.37 6.14 48.52
N ASP A 315 -6.77 6.41 49.68
CA ASP A 315 -7.43 6.31 51.00
C ASP A 315 -8.65 7.25 51.15
N GLN A 316 -8.76 8.27 50.28
CA GLN A 316 -9.90 9.19 50.20
C GLN A 316 -10.99 8.74 49.20
N GLY A 317 -10.84 7.57 48.58
CA GLY A 317 -11.80 7.02 47.61
C GLY A 317 -11.67 7.57 46.19
N VAL A 318 -10.66 8.40 45.91
CA VAL A 318 -10.40 8.93 44.55
C VAL A 318 -9.70 7.88 43.70
N VAL A 319 -10.22 7.65 42.49
CA VAL A 319 -9.69 6.70 41.50
C VAL A 319 -8.71 7.40 40.56
N THR A 320 -7.53 6.81 40.38
CA THR A 320 -6.55 7.24 39.35
C THR A 320 -6.43 6.15 38.28
N HIS A 321 -6.89 6.45 37.07
CA HIS A 321 -6.89 5.50 35.95
C HIS A 321 -5.52 5.32 35.29
N ILE A 322 -5.30 4.17 34.65
CA ILE A 322 -4.01 3.83 34.01
C ILE A 322 -3.63 4.82 32.91
N THR A 323 -4.59 5.23 32.08
CA THR A 323 -4.37 6.21 30.99
C THR A 323 -5.10 7.53 31.21
N GLY A 324 -5.43 7.87 32.45
CA GLY A 324 -5.91 9.20 32.85
C GLY A 324 -7.31 9.61 32.33
N GLY A 325 -8.20 8.69 31.95
CA GLY A 325 -9.59 9.03 31.58
C GLY A 325 -9.77 9.68 30.21
N ASN A 326 -8.87 9.41 29.26
CA ASN A 326 -8.89 10.01 27.93
C ASN A 326 -9.89 9.40 26.92
N PHE A 327 -10.58 8.29 27.24
CA PHE A 327 -11.37 7.56 26.24
C PHE A 327 -12.50 8.41 25.65
N ALA A 328 -13.29 9.07 26.50
CA ALA A 328 -14.43 9.90 26.06
C ALA A 328 -14.01 11.10 25.19
N GLN A 329 -12.81 11.63 25.41
CA GLN A 329 -12.29 12.79 24.68
C GLN A 329 -11.58 12.41 23.38
N SER A 330 -10.89 11.27 23.37
CA SER A 330 -10.01 10.88 22.27
C SER A 330 -10.65 9.93 21.28
N SER A 331 -11.47 8.99 21.74
CA SER A 331 -12.05 7.96 20.88
C SER A 331 -13.11 8.49 19.90
N ILE A 332 -13.50 9.76 19.99
CA ILE A 332 -14.46 10.42 19.08
C ILE A 332 -13.84 10.90 17.76
N THR A 333 -12.53 10.74 17.57
CA THR A 333 -11.78 11.17 16.37
C THR A 333 -10.89 10.03 15.87
N ILE A 334 -10.73 9.84 14.55
CA ILE A 334 -9.77 8.85 14.03
C ILE A 334 -8.37 9.24 14.46
N ASN A 335 -8.08 10.54 14.51
CA ASN A 335 -6.82 11.04 15.02
C ASN A 335 -6.58 10.67 16.49
N GLY A 336 -7.60 10.65 17.35
CA GLY A 336 -7.44 10.23 18.74
C GLY A 336 -7.23 8.71 18.88
N TRP A 337 -7.89 7.89 18.04
CA TRP A 337 -7.61 6.45 17.93
C TRP A 337 -6.16 6.17 17.57
N LEU A 338 -5.63 6.94 16.62
CA LEU A 338 -4.26 6.76 16.14
C LEU A 338 -3.25 7.38 17.11
N ARG A 339 -3.52 8.58 17.65
CA ARG A 339 -2.64 9.31 18.58
C ARG A 339 -2.37 8.53 19.85
N ASP A 340 -3.43 8.17 20.57
CA ASP A 340 -3.30 7.69 21.95
C ASP A 340 -2.91 6.20 22.02
N PHE A 341 -2.94 5.49 20.89
CA PHE A 341 -2.55 4.07 20.83
C PHE A 341 -1.31 3.77 19.95
N LEU A 342 -1.12 4.45 18.81
CA LEU A 342 0.02 4.21 17.89
C LEU A 342 1.15 5.27 17.99
N TRP A 343 0.89 6.40 18.65
CA TRP A 343 1.58 7.67 18.37
C TRP A 343 2.14 8.39 19.60
N ALA A 344 1.98 7.85 20.81
CA ALA A 344 2.33 8.57 22.06
C ALA A 344 3.80 9.04 22.11
N GLN A 345 4.72 8.37 21.39
CA GLN A 345 6.13 8.79 21.30
C GLN A 345 6.49 9.52 19.99
N ALA A 346 5.92 9.10 18.85
CA ALA A 346 6.31 9.64 17.54
C ALA A 346 5.77 11.05 17.25
N SER A 347 4.64 11.42 17.85
CA SER A 347 4.09 12.78 17.75
C SER A 347 4.84 13.81 18.59
N GLN A 348 5.46 13.38 19.69
CA GLN A 348 6.22 14.26 20.58
C GLN A 348 7.58 14.63 20.01
N ASP A 349 8.20 13.73 19.24
CA ASP A 349 9.45 13.97 18.52
C ASP A 349 9.44 13.34 17.11
N PRO A 350 8.76 13.97 16.13
CA PRO A 350 8.60 13.44 14.78
C PRO A 350 9.91 13.32 13.99
N LEU A 351 10.98 13.98 14.44
CA LEU A 351 12.27 14.01 13.77
C LEU A 351 13.15 12.81 14.13
N HIS A 352 13.13 12.39 15.40
CA HIS A 352 14.06 11.37 15.91
C HIS A 352 13.39 10.02 16.16
N VAL A 353 12.08 9.99 16.42
CA VAL A 353 11.34 8.74 16.63
C VAL A 353 10.94 8.14 15.28
N ARG A 354 11.32 6.88 15.06
CA ARG A 354 10.96 6.17 13.82
C ARG A 354 9.52 5.66 13.89
N PRO A 355 8.67 5.94 12.89
CA PRO A 355 7.31 5.43 12.83
C PRO A 355 7.25 3.90 12.91
N ILE A 356 6.47 3.34 13.83
CA ILE A 356 6.26 1.89 13.94
C ILE A 356 5.03 1.50 13.13
N ALA A 357 5.14 0.47 12.28
CA ALA A 357 3.99 -0.06 11.55
C ALA A 357 3.13 -0.97 12.44
N HIS A 358 3.76 -2.03 12.97
CA HIS A 358 3.14 -3.03 13.84
C HIS A 358 4.21 -3.90 14.51
N ALA A 359 3.81 -4.64 15.55
CA ALA A 359 4.64 -5.67 16.18
C ALA A 359 4.86 -6.87 15.26
N ILE A 360 5.99 -7.56 15.43
CA ILE A 360 6.33 -8.79 14.71
C ILE A 360 6.11 -9.98 15.64
N TRP A 361 5.34 -10.96 15.19
CA TRP A 361 5.20 -12.26 15.82
C TRP A 361 5.55 -13.35 14.80
N ASP A 362 6.78 -13.84 14.85
CA ASP A 362 7.26 -14.95 14.02
C ASP A 362 8.03 -15.96 14.90
N PRO A 363 7.47 -17.17 15.15
CA PRO A 363 8.09 -18.16 16.01
C PRO A 363 9.40 -18.74 15.43
N HIS A 364 9.69 -18.48 14.15
CA HIS A 364 10.95 -18.89 13.52
C HIS A 364 12.10 -17.91 13.78
N PHE A 365 11.84 -16.76 14.40
CA PHE A 365 12.90 -15.79 14.75
C PHE A 365 13.82 -16.37 15.82
N GLY A 366 15.10 -16.49 15.49
CA GLY A 366 16.14 -16.69 16.50
C GLY A 366 16.29 -15.45 17.39
N GLN A 367 16.82 -15.64 18.60
CA GLN A 367 17.03 -14.56 19.57
C GLN A 367 17.79 -13.33 19.00
N PRO A 368 18.85 -13.48 18.18
CA PRO A 368 19.52 -12.33 17.56
C PRO A 368 18.61 -11.52 16.62
N ALA A 369 17.63 -12.16 15.98
CA ALA A 369 16.64 -11.49 15.15
C ALA A 369 15.63 -10.70 16.01
N VAL A 370 15.16 -11.30 17.11
CA VAL A 370 14.29 -10.61 18.09
C VAL A 370 14.97 -9.33 18.57
N GLU A 371 16.24 -9.40 18.96
CA GLU A 371 17.02 -8.24 19.41
C GLU A 371 17.22 -7.20 18.30
N ALA A 372 17.56 -7.64 17.07
CA ALA A 372 17.78 -6.73 15.95
C ALA A 372 16.51 -5.96 15.52
N PHE A 373 15.33 -6.57 15.67
CA PHE A 373 14.04 -5.96 15.32
C PHE A 373 13.36 -5.25 16.49
N THR A 374 13.84 -5.41 17.72
CA THR A 374 13.39 -4.64 18.88
C THR A 374 14.04 -3.26 18.84
N ARG A 375 13.35 -2.29 18.23
CA ARG A 375 13.89 -0.95 17.94
C ARG A 375 12.80 0.13 17.98
N GLY A 376 13.21 1.38 17.84
CA GLY A 376 12.27 2.51 17.81
C GLY A 376 11.60 2.80 19.16
N GLY A 377 12.25 2.43 20.27
CA GLY A 377 11.68 2.59 21.61
C GLY A 377 10.72 1.47 22.04
N ALA A 378 10.44 0.50 21.17
CA ALA A 378 9.55 -0.63 21.47
C ALA A 378 10.21 -1.66 22.41
N LEU A 379 9.38 -2.30 23.24
CA LEU A 379 9.78 -3.39 24.15
C LEU A 379 9.89 -4.77 23.46
N GLY A 380 9.55 -4.85 22.17
CA GLY A 380 9.64 -6.08 21.38
C GLY A 380 9.83 -5.82 19.88
N PRO A 381 9.93 -6.89 19.07
CA PRO A 381 10.20 -6.79 17.63
C PRO A 381 9.12 -6.00 16.87
N VAL A 382 9.54 -5.04 16.03
CA VAL A 382 8.63 -4.19 15.27
C VAL A 382 9.09 -3.91 13.83
N ASN A 383 8.13 -3.68 12.94
CA ASN A 383 8.37 -3.12 11.62
C ASN A 383 8.32 -1.59 11.65
N ILE A 384 9.17 -0.94 10.86
CA ILE A 384 9.14 0.52 10.68
C ILE A 384 8.22 0.85 9.50
N ALA A 385 7.35 1.83 9.67
CA ALA A 385 6.43 2.28 8.63
C ALA A 385 7.15 3.24 7.66
N TYR A 386 6.99 2.99 6.36
CA TYR A 386 7.45 3.88 5.29
C TYR A 386 6.31 4.36 4.39
N SER A 387 5.07 4.25 4.87
CA SER A 387 3.85 4.63 4.14
C SER A 387 3.52 6.11 4.24
N GLY A 388 4.20 6.87 5.13
CA GLY A 388 3.92 8.29 5.34
C GLY A 388 2.65 8.60 6.13
N VAL A 389 1.95 7.57 6.63
CA VAL A 389 0.68 7.74 7.37
C VAL A 389 0.87 8.56 8.65
N TYR A 390 2.02 8.43 9.32
CA TYR A 390 2.34 9.22 10.52
C TYR A 390 2.42 10.71 10.21
N GLN A 391 3.13 11.10 9.14
CA GLN A 391 3.26 12.50 8.72
C GLN A 391 1.94 13.06 8.21
N TRP A 392 1.16 12.26 7.48
CA TRP A 392 -0.16 12.66 7.02
C TRP A 392 -1.10 12.96 8.20
N TRP A 393 -1.22 12.03 9.15
CA TRP A 393 -2.04 12.21 10.35
C TRP A 393 -1.55 13.34 11.25
N TYR A 394 -0.23 13.54 11.33
CA TYR A 394 0.33 14.68 12.05
C TYR A 394 -0.18 16.01 11.52
N THR A 395 -0.11 16.14 10.19
CA THR A 395 -0.42 17.38 9.50
C THR A 395 -1.88 17.78 9.67
N ILE A 396 -2.80 16.81 9.72
CA ILE A 396 -4.23 17.09 9.88
C ILE A 396 -4.66 17.31 11.34
N ALA A 397 -3.81 17.01 12.32
CA ALA A 397 -4.16 17.04 13.74
C ALA A 397 -3.71 18.32 14.48
N GLU A 398 -2.63 18.97 14.04
CA GLU A 398 -2.14 20.20 14.66
C GLU A 398 -2.69 21.46 13.96
N GLY A 399 -3.32 22.35 14.74
CA GLY A 399 -3.84 23.63 14.26
C GLY A 399 -2.73 24.64 13.95
N ALA A 400 -2.89 25.41 12.89
CA ALA A 400 -1.99 26.49 12.51
C ALA A 400 -2.50 27.84 12.99
N GLY A 401 -1.87 28.43 14.03
CA GLY A 401 -2.08 29.83 14.43
C GLY A 401 -3.55 30.27 14.53
N THR A 402 -3.82 31.54 14.21
CA THR A 402 -5.19 32.11 14.19
C THR A 402 -5.71 32.41 12.78
N ALA A 403 -4.83 32.49 11.78
CA ALA A 403 -5.22 32.68 10.38
C ALA A 403 -5.73 31.35 9.81
N ILE A 404 -6.87 31.37 9.11
CA ILE A 404 -7.52 30.15 8.60
C ILE A 404 -7.38 29.93 7.09
N LEU A 405 -7.19 31.00 6.31
CA LEU A 405 -7.01 30.95 4.86
C LEU A 405 -5.91 31.92 4.46
N THR A 406 -4.90 31.43 3.74
CA THR A 406 -3.80 32.26 3.24
C THR A 406 -3.44 31.91 1.80
N LEU A 407 -2.49 32.64 1.21
CA LEU A 407 -1.89 32.31 -0.08
C LEU A 407 -0.40 32.70 -0.05
N LEU A 408 0.34 32.14 0.91
CA LEU A 408 1.73 32.50 1.21
C LEU A 408 2.69 32.01 0.13
N GLY A 409 2.47 30.79 -0.37
CA GLY A 409 3.38 30.12 -1.28
C GLY A 409 4.67 29.64 -0.60
N GLY A 410 5.35 28.68 -1.23
CA GLY A 410 6.56 28.06 -0.68
C GLY A 410 6.28 27.09 0.47
N PHE A 411 7.23 26.94 1.39
CA PHE A 411 7.19 25.96 2.47
C PHE A 411 7.27 26.60 3.85
N HIS A 412 6.63 25.98 4.83
CA HIS A 412 6.77 26.30 6.23
C HIS A 412 8.22 25.98 6.69
N PRO A 413 8.93 26.93 7.34
CA PRO A 413 10.37 26.83 7.57
C PRO A 413 10.78 25.64 8.47
N GLN A 414 9.96 25.29 9.45
CA GLN A 414 10.23 24.16 10.36
C GLN A 414 9.92 22.80 9.73
N THR A 415 8.69 22.63 9.24
CA THR A 415 8.19 21.34 8.75
C THR A 415 8.66 21.02 7.32
N GLN A 416 9.16 22.02 6.58
CA GLN A 416 9.55 21.90 5.17
C GLN A 416 8.44 21.32 4.29
N SER A 417 7.20 21.73 4.59
CA SER A 417 5.98 21.31 3.90
C SER A 417 5.10 22.50 3.55
N LEU A 418 4.08 22.31 2.73
CA LEU A 418 3.11 23.34 2.38
C LEU A 418 2.38 23.89 3.63
N TRP A 419 1.98 25.16 3.57
CA TRP A 419 1.22 25.78 4.65
C TRP A 419 -0.19 25.19 4.75
N LEU A 420 -0.62 24.79 5.95
CA LEU A 420 -1.97 24.26 6.18
C LEU A 420 -3.08 25.22 5.73
N THR A 421 -2.90 26.51 5.97
CA THR A 421 -3.82 27.59 5.58
C THR A 421 -3.89 27.78 4.05
N ASP A 422 -2.80 27.52 3.32
CA ASP A 422 -2.80 27.50 1.85
C ASP A 422 -3.51 26.24 1.33
N ILE A 423 -3.31 25.08 1.97
CA ILE A 423 -4.02 23.82 1.65
C ILE A 423 -5.53 24.00 1.87
N ALA A 424 -5.94 24.59 2.99
CA ALA A 424 -7.35 24.86 3.29
C ALA A 424 -7.98 25.79 2.24
N HIS A 425 -7.27 26.86 1.86
CA HIS A 425 -7.73 27.78 0.82
C HIS A 425 -7.83 27.09 -0.55
N HIS A 426 -6.86 26.24 -0.90
CA HIS A 426 -6.91 25.43 -2.12
C HIS A 426 -8.16 24.54 -2.15
N HIS A 427 -8.46 23.81 -1.07
CA HIS A 427 -9.63 22.93 -0.99
C HIS A 427 -10.95 23.69 -1.10
N LEU A 428 -11.06 24.86 -0.45
CA LEU A 428 -12.23 25.72 -0.58
C LEU A 428 -12.42 26.19 -2.02
N ALA A 429 -11.34 26.65 -2.68
CA ALA A 429 -11.39 27.12 -4.06
C ALA A 429 -11.82 26.01 -5.04
N ILE A 430 -11.24 24.81 -4.95
CA ILE A 430 -11.62 23.69 -5.82
C ILE A 430 -13.04 23.19 -5.53
N ALA A 431 -13.50 23.23 -4.28
CA ALA A 431 -14.87 22.86 -3.92
C ALA A 431 -15.89 23.78 -4.62
N PHE A 432 -15.63 25.09 -4.66
CA PHE A 432 -16.46 26.03 -5.43
C PHE A 432 -16.41 25.75 -6.93
N ILE A 433 -15.23 25.48 -7.50
CA ILE A 433 -15.11 25.14 -8.93
C ILE A 433 -15.91 23.87 -9.26
N PHE A 434 -15.80 22.83 -8.44
CA PHE A 434 -16.55 21.58 -8.64
C PHE A 434 -18.04 21.74 -8.39
N LEU A 435 -18.46 22.59 -7.45
CA LEU A 435 -19.87 22.91 -7.25
C LEU A 435 -20.45 23.56 -8.50
N VAL A 436 -19.78 24.55 -9.08
CA VAL A 436 -20.23 25.20 -10.33
C VAL A 436 -20.23 24.21 -11.49
N ALA A 437 -19.14 23.45 -11.67
CA ALA A 437 -19.03 22.46 -12.74
C ALA A 437 -20.09 21.34 -12.63
N GLY A 438 -20.46 20.95 -11.41
CA GLY A 438 -21.50 19.95 -11.14
C GLY A 438 -22.90 20.34 -11.61
N HIS A 439 -23.14 21.62 -11.91
CA HIS A 439 -24.43 22.14 -12.41
C HIS A 439 -24.45 22.41 -13.92
N MET A 440 -23.41 22.00 -14.67
CA MET A 440 -23.32 22.26 -16.12
C MET A 440 -24.24 21.36 -16.95
N TYR A 441 -24.45 20.12 -16.53
CA TYR A 441 -25.16 19.10 -17.32
C TYR A 441 -26.65 19.03 -16.97
N ARG A 442 -27.47 18.84 -18.00
CA ARG A 442 -28.94 18.82 -17.90
C ARG A 442 -29.40 17.64 -17.07
N THR A 443 -30.27 17.91 -16.10
CA THR A 443 -30.95 16.93 -15.26
C THR A 443 -32.46 16.98 -15.48
N ASN A 444 -33.24 16.33 -14.61
CA ASN A 444 -34.70 16.31 -14.66
C ASN A 444 -35.35 17.72 -14.52
N PHE A 445 -34.58 18.74 -14.13
CA PHE A 445 -35.03 20.13 -14.04
C PHE A 445 -35.04 20.88 -15.39
N GLY A 446 -34.63 20.25 -16.48
CA GLY A 446 -34.71 20.82 -17.84
C GLY A 446 -33.68 21.91 -18.15
N ILE A 447 -32.85 22.32 -17.19
CA ILE A 447 -31.78 23.33 -17.35
C ILE A 447 -30.42 22.62 -17.40
N GLY A 448 -29.52 23.07 -18.29
CA GLY A 448 -28.18 22.54 -18.50
C GLY A 448 -27.96 21.95 -19.90
N HIS A 449 -26.77 21.38 -20.16
CA HIS A 449 -26.43 20.79 -21.46
C HIS A 449 -26.56 19.26 -21.50
N SER A 450 -26.97 18.68 -22.63
CA SER A 450 -26.84 17.23 -22.87
C SER A 450 -25.47 16.94 -23.47
N MET A 451 -24.71 16.00 -22.90
CA MET A 451 -23.41 15.58 -23.46
C MET A 451 -23.55 15.03 -24.88
N LYS A 452 -24.65 14.35 -25.19
CA LYS A 452 -24.93 13.85 -26.55
C LYS A 452 -25.03 14.99 -27.55
N ASP A 453 -25.84 15.99 -27.23
CA ASP A 453 -26.07 17.15 -28.10
C ASP A 453 -24.76 17.95 -28.30
N LEU A 454 -23.96 18.10 -27.24
CA LEU A 454 -22.66 18.77 -27.30
C LEU A 454 -21.69 18.04 -28.24
N LEU A 455 -21.59 16.71 -28.12
CA LEU A 455 -20.71 15.91 -28.97
C LEU A 455 -21.20 15.91 -30.42
N ASP A 456 -22.49 15.73 -30.66
CA ASP A 456 -23.05 15.72 -32.01
C ASP A 456 -22.95 17.08 -32.71
N ALA A 457 -23.00 18.19 -31.96
CA ALA A 457 -22.80 19.54 -32.49
C ALA A 457 -21.32 19.90 -32.71
N HIS A 458 -20.38 19.18 -32.09
CA HIS A 458 -18.96 19.49 -32.18
C HIS A 458 -18.34 18.91 -33.47
N ILE A 459 -18.60 19.60 -34.58
CA ILE A 459 -18.05 19.29 -35.90
C ILE A 459 -16.95 20.31 -36.22
N PRO A 460 -15.72 19.86 -36.55
CA PRO A 460 -14.61 20.77 -36.80
C PRO A 460 -14.86 21.58 -38.08
N PRO A 461 -14.59 22.90 -38.06
CA PRO A 461 -14.93 23.80 -39.17
C PRO A 461 -14.20 23.47 -40.48
N GLY A 462 -13.07 22.76 -40.42
CA GLY A 462 -12.26 22.40 -41.59
C GLY A 462 -12.63 21.07 -42.26
N GLY A 463 -13.62 20.32 -41.77
CA GLY A 463 -14.09 19.05 -42.37
C GLY A 463 -13.10 17.87 -42.42
N ARG A 464 -11.82 18.08 -42.03
CA ARG A 464 -10.74 17.08 -42.12
C ARG A 464 -10.87 15.89 -41.17
N LEU A 465 -11.78 15.96 -40.19
CA LEU A 465 -12.03 14.89 -39.20
C LEU A 465 -13.40 14.22 -39.41
N GLY A 466 -13.91 14.23 -40.64
CA GLY A 466 -15.18 13.60 -41.02
C GLY A 466 -16.38 14.16 -40.27
N ARG A 467 -17.26 13.29 -39.78
CA ARG A 467 -18.45 13.60 -38.95
C ARG A 467 -18.11 14.01 -37.51
N GLY A 468 -16.83 14.18 -37.17
CA GLY A 468 -16.40 14.65 -35.84
C GLY A 468 -16.75 13.65 -34.73
N HIS A 469 -17.41 14.13 -33.68
CA HIS A 469 -17.74 13.35 -32.48
C HIS A 469 -19.09 12.61 -32.54
N LYS A 470 -19.77 12.62 -33.69
CA LYS A 470 -21.08 12.01 -33.85
C LYS A 470 -21.07 10.52 -33.49
N GLY A 471 -22.02 10.09 -32.65
CA GLY A 471 -22.14 8.71 -32.19
C GLY A 471 -21.16 8.28 -31.08
N LEU A 472 -20.22 9.16 -30.67
CA LEU A 472 -19.30 8.84 -29.57
C LEU A 472 -20.02 8.69 -28.23
N TYR A 473 -21.05 9.51 -27.95
CA TYR A 473 -21.80 9.40 -26.69
C TYR A 473 -22.32 7.98 -26.47
N ASP A 474 -23.02 7.42 -27.46
CA ASP A 474 -23.59 6.07 -27.37
C ASP A 474 -22.48 5.01 -27.33
N THR A 475 -21.40 5.19 -28.10
CA THR A 475 -20.24 4.27 -28.10
C THR A 475 -19.57 4.20 -26.71
N ILE A 476 -19.41 5.34 -26.05
CA ILE A 476 -18.84 5.43 -24.68
C ILE A 476 -19.85 4.90 -23.66
N ASN A 477 -21.10 5.34 -23.72
CA ASN A 477 -22.11 5.03 -22.71
C ASN A 477 -22.50 3.54 -22.70
N ASN A 478 -22.46 2.88 -23.86
CA ASN A 478 -22.85 1.47 -23.97
C ASN A 478 -21.72 0.48 -23.68
N SER A 479 -20.45 0.90 -23.76
CA SER A 479 -19.29 0.02 -23.49
C SER A 479 -18.65 0.30 -22.14
N LEU A 480 -18.74 -0.68 -21.23
CA LEU A 480 -18.00 -0.64 -19.97
C LEU A 480 -16.48 -0.68 -20.17
N HIS A 481 -16.00 -1.32 -21.23
CA HIS A 481 -14.57 -1.38 -21.53
C HIS A 481 -14.02 -0.03 -22.01
N PHE A 482 -14.80 0.74 -22.78
CA PHE A 482 -14.40 2.09 -23.15
C PHE A 482 -14.36 3.02 -21.93
N GLN A 483 -15.40 2.97 -21.08
CA GLN A 483 -15.45 3.76 -19.84
C GLN A 483 -14.29 3.42 -18.90
N LEU A 484 -14.03 2.12 -18.69
CA LEU A 484 -12.93 1.67 -17.85
C LEU A 484 -11.57 2.08 -18.44
N GLY A 485 -11.40 1.98 -19.75
CA GLY A 485 -10.20 2.46 -20.45
C GLY A 485 -9.93 3.96 -20.19
N LEU A 486 -10.95 4.81 -20.35
CA LEU A 486 -10.83 6.25 -20.09
C LEU A 486 -10.60 6.58 -18.61
N ALA A 487 -11.30 5.89 -17.70
CA ALA A 487 -11.16 6.09 -16.27
C ALA A 487 -9.75 5.72 -15.80
N LEU A 488 -9.22 4.58 -16.26
CA LEU A 488 -7.84 4.16 -15.99
C LEU A 488 -6.83 5.13 -16.61
N ALA A 489 -7.00 5.56 -17.86
CA ALA A 489 -6.08 6.53 -18.46
C ALA A 489 -6.00 7.83 -17.65
N SER A 490 -7.16 8.37 -17.24
CA SER A 490 -7.23 9.59 -16.43
C SER A 490 -6.62 9.39 -15.05
N LEU A 491 -6.95 8.27 -14.39
CA LEU A 491 -6.42 7.93 -13.07
C LEU A 491 -4.91 7.68 -13.11
N GLY A 492 -4.39 7.04 -14.15
CA GLY A 492 -2.95 6.78 -14.32
C GLY A 492 -2.14 8.06 -14.46
N VAL A 493 -2.65 9.01 -15.26
CA VAL A 493 -2.04 10.36 -15.40
C VAL A 493 -2.02 11.08 -14.04
N ILE A 494 -3.17 11.13 -13.34
CA ILE A 494 -3.26 11.79 -12.03
C ILE A 494 -2.37 11.08 -11.00
N THR A 495 -2.27 9.75 -11.02
CA THR A 495 -1.42 8.99 -10.09
C THR A 495 0.06 9.32 -10.29
N SER A 496 0.53 9.44 -11.54
CA SER A 496 1.90 9.89 -11.81
C SER A 496 2.11 11.35 -11.40
N LEU A 497 1.11 12.22 -11.63
CA LEU A 497 1.16 13.62 -11.20
C LEU A 497 1.26 13.75 -9.67
N VAL A 498 0.51 12.93 -8.92
CA VAL A 498 0.61 12.82 -7.47
C VAL A 498 2.05 12.48 -7.06
N ALA A 499 2.67 11.48 -7.70
CA ALA A 499 4.06 11.14 -7.42
C ALA A 499 5.01 12.33 -7.65
N GLN A 500 4.88 13.02 -8.79
CA GLN A 500 5.75 14.15 -9.15
C GLN A 500 5.56 15.36 -8.21
N HIS A 501 4.32 15.66 -7.81
CA HIS A 501 4.03 16.79 -6.93
C HIS A 501 4.37 16.48 -5.47
N MET A 502 4.13 15.27 -4.97
CA MET A 502 4.38 14.95 -3.56
C MET A 502 5.86 15.05 -3.16
N TYR A 503 6.80 14.74 -4.06
CA TYR A 503 8.22 14.86 -3.71
C TYR A 503 8.74 16.30 -3.83
N SER A 504 8.24 17.07 -4.79
CA SER A 504 8.71 18.42 -5.09
C SER A 504 8.00 19.50 -4.26
N LEU A 505 6.73 19.26 -3.91
CA LEU A 505 5.88 20.09 -3.06
C LEU A 505 5.32 19.23 -1.90
N PRO A 506 6.14 18.94 -0.87
CA PRO A 506 5.73 18.09 0.24
C PRO A 506 4.52 18.67 0.98
N ALA A 507 3.39 17.97 0.97
CA ALA A 507 2.16 18.45 1.62
C ALA A 507 2.09 18.11 3.12
N TYR A 508 2.93 17.18 3.59
CA TYR A 508 2.88 16.67 4.97
C TYR A 508 4.09 17.13 5.77
N ALA A 509 3.86 17.53 7.01
CA ALA A 509 4.89 18.01 7.91
C ALA A 509 6.00 16.97 8.11
N PHE A 510 7.26 17.43 8.04
CA PHE A 510 8.48 16.63 8.24
C PHE A 510 8.70 15.49 7.23
N ILE A 511 7.81 15.27 6.25
CA ILE A 511 7.99 14.19 5.28
C ILE A 511 9.20 14.40 4.37
N ALA A 512 9.58 15.67 4.12
CA ALA A 512 10.78 16.02 3.36
C ALA A 512 12.08 15.56 4.04
N GLN A 513 12.04 15.29 5.34
CA GLN A 513 13.17 14.83 6.14
C GLN A 513 13.15 13.30 6.32
N ASP A 514 12.01 12.64 6.08
CA ASP A 514 11.89 11.19 6.03
C ASP A 514 12.12 10.66 4.60
N PHE A 515 13.40 10.62 4.25
CA PHE A 515 13.86 10.28 2.91
C PHE A 515 13.40 8.87 2.44
N THR A 516 13.31 7.89 3.33
CA THR A 516 12.91 6.52 2.96
C THR A 516 11.42 6.46 2.62
N THR A 517 10.59 7.13 3.42
CA THR A 517 9.16 7.27 3.14
C THR A 517 8.91 8.02 1.84
N GLN A 518 9.64 9.11 1.58
CA GLN A 518 9.52 9.84 0.32
C GLN A 518 9.89 8.97 -0.89
N ALA A 519 10.96 8.18 -0.79
CA ALA A 519 11.36 7.26 -1.84
C ALA A 519 10.34 6.14 -2.08
N ALA A 520 9.77 5.59 -1.00
CA ALA A 520 8.73 4.57 -1.08
C ALA A 520 7.48 5.11 -1.77
N LEU A 521 6.99 6.29 -1.36
CA LEU A 521 5.78 6.90 -1.91
C LEU A 521 5.92 7.26 -3.39
N TYR A 522 7.04 7.85 -3.81
CA TYR A 522 7.28 8.16 -5.23
C TYR A 522 7.28 6.88 -6.08
N THR A 523 8.05 5.88 -5.65
CA THR A 523 8.17 4.60 -6.37
C THR A 523 6.84 3.88 -6.46
N HIS A 524 6.11 3.81 -5.34
CA HIS A 524 4.81 3.16 -5.26
C HIS A 524 3.79 3.75 -6.24
N HIS A 525 3.62 5.08 -6.23
CA HIS A 525 2.66 5.74 -7.12
C HIS A 525 3.08 5.65 -8.59
N GLN A 526 4.38 5.67 -8.92
CA GLN A 526 4.82 5.51 -10.31
C GLN A 526 4.58 4.10 -10.85
N TYR A 527 4.82 3.05 -10.05
CA TYR A 527 4.51 1.69 -10.45
C TYR A 527 3.00 1.48 -10.63
N ILE A 528 2.17 1.99 -9.71
CA ILE A 528 0.71 1.95 -9.84
C ILE A 528 0.25 2.69 -11.09
N ALA A 529 0.77 3.89 -11.36
CA ALA A 529 0.46 4.64 -12.56
C ALA A 529 0.78 3.83 -13.82
N GLY A 530 1.95 3.18 -13.88
CA GLY A 530 2.33 2.30 -14.97
C GLY A 530 1.34 1.16 -15.23
N PHE A 531 0.94 0.43 -14.18
CA PHE A 531 -0.06 -0.65 -14.28
C PHE A 531 -1.45 -0.16 -14.68
N ILE A 532 -1.89 0.97 -14.13
CA ILE A 532 -3.17 1.59 -14.48
C ILE A 532 -3.17 2.01 -15.96
N MET A 533 -2.07 2.62 -16.43
CA MET A 533 -1.93 3.04 -17.83
C MET A 533 -1.91 1.86 -18.80
N THR A 534 -1.19 0.76 -18.51
CA THR A 534 -1.22 -0.43 -19.38
C THR A 534 -2.61 -1.09 -19.38
N GLY A 535 -3.29 -1.11 -18.23
CA GLY A 535 -4.69 -1.55 -18.11
C GLY A 535 -5.67 -0.72 -18.94
N ALA A 536 -5.46 0.61 -19.03
CA ALA A 536 -6.28 1.49 -19.84
C ALA A 536 -6.27 1.09 -21.33
N PHE A 537 -5.08 0.87 -21.89
CA PHE A 537 -4.93 0.44 -23.28
C PHE A 537 -5.39 -1.01 -23.52
N ALA A 538 -5.22 -1.91 -22.54
CA ALA A 538 -5.76 -3.26 -22.61
C ALA A 538 -7.30 -3.23 -22.74
N HIS A 539 -7.99 -2.42 -21.93
CA HIS A 539 -9.43 -2.25 -22.04
C HIS A 539 -9.87 -1.53 -23.32
N GLY A 540 -9.06 -0.59 -23.82
CA GLY A 540 -9.25 -0.02 -25.16
C GLY A 540 -9.19 -1.06 -26.27
N ALA A 541 -8.25 -2.01 -26.22
CA ALA A 541 -8.16 -3.11 -27.17
C ALA A 541 -9.35 -4.07 -27.05
N ILE A 542 -9.79 -4.39 -25.83
CA ILE A 542 -10.98 -5.23 -25.60
C ILE A 542 -12.23 -4.56 -26.17
N PHE A 543 -12.38 -3.25 -26.00
CA PHE A 543 -13.45 -2.46 -26.62
C PHE A 543 -13.44 -2.62 -28.14
N PHE A 544 -12.29 -2.44 -28.80
CA PHE A 544 -12.19 -2.57 -30.26
C PHE A 544 -12.59 -3.95 -30.77
N ILE A 545 -12.37 -5.01 -29.98
CA ILE A 545 -12.76 -6.38 -30.37
C ILE A 545 -14.25 -6.62 -30.14
N ARG A 546 -14.75 -6.33 -28.93
CA ARG A 546 -16.07 -6.79 -28.48
C ARG A 546 -17.20 -5.82 -28.76
N ASP A 547 -16.96 -4.53 -28.59
CA ASP A 547 -18.03 -3.54 -28.45
C ASP A 547 -18.04 -2.52 -29.60
N TYR A 548 -16.91 -2.34 -30.29
CA TYR A 548 -16.82 -1.40 -31.41
C TYR A 548 -17.67 -1.83 -32.61
N ASN A 549 -18.62 -0.97 -32.97
CA ASN A 549 -19.45 -1.10 -34.16
C ASN A 549 -19.02 -0.09 -35.25
N PRO A 550 -18.47 -0.55 -36.40
CA PRO A 550 -18.05 0.32 -37.50
C PRO A 550 -19.19 1.13 -38.12
N GLU A 551 -20.41 0.60 -38.21
CA GLU A 551 -21.54 1.28 -38.85
C GLU A 551 -21.99 2.49 -38.03
N GLN A 552 -22.06 2.33 -36.71
CA GLN A 552 -22.40 3.43 -35.79
C GLN A 552 -21.33 4.52 -35.77
N ASN A 553 -20.07 4.13 -35.96
CA ASN A 553 -18.92 5.03 -35.91
C ASN A 553 -18.44 5.49 -37.29
N GLU A 554 -19.20 5.25 -38.35
CA GLU A 554 -18.79 5.54 -39.73
C GLU A 554 -18.32 7.00 -39.88
N ASP A 555 -17.17 7.23 -40.54
CA ASP A 555 -16.61 8.56 -40.80
C ASP A 555 -16.48 9.48 -39.57
N ASN A 556 -16.55 8.97 -38.34
CA ASN A 556 -16.27 9.76 -37.14
C ASN A 556 -14.77 9.68 -36.79
N VAL A 557 -14.34 10.41 -35.76
CA VAL A 557 -12.92 10.45 -35.37
C VAL A 557 -12.31 9.07 -35.06
N LEU A 558 -13.11 8.13 -34.55
CA LEU A 558 -12.65 6.79 -34.18
C LEU A 558 -12.45 5.90 -35.40
N ALA A 559 -13.39 5.92 -36.35
CA ALA A 559 -13.23 5.23 -37.63
C ALA A 559 -12.05 5.80 -38.43
N ARG A 560 -11.96 7.14 -38.51
CA ARG A 560 -10.84 7.81 -39.19
C ARG A 560 -9.50 7.36 -38.62
N MET A 561 -9.34 7.28 -37.30
CA MET A 561 -8.11 6.80 -36.66
C MET A 561 -7.73 5.38 -37.12
N LEU A 562 -8.70 4.49 -37.28
CA LEU A 562 -8.45 3.12 -37.76
C LEU A 562 -8.05 3.09 -39.24
N ASP A 563 -8.56 4.01 -40.07
CA ASP A 563 -8.24 4.09 -41.51
C ASP A 563 -6.77 4.45 -41.78
N HIS A 564 -6.10 5.14 -40.85
CA HIS A 564 -4.69 5.52 -40.97
C HIS A 564 -3.82 4.96 -39.84
N LYS A 565 -4.21 3.81 -39.27
CA LYS A 565 -3.47 3.17 -38.17
C LYS A 565 -2.02 2.87 -38.49
N GLU A 566 -1.71 2.50 -39.74
CA GLU A 566 -0.34 2.20 -40.18
C GLU A 566 0.57 3.44 -40.12
N ALA A 567 0.01 4.63 -40.39
CA ALA A 567 0.74 5.88 -40.26
C ALA A 567 1.08 6.16 -38.79
N ILE A 568 0.12 5.98 -37.88
CA ILE A 568 0.34 6.18 -36.43
C ILE A 568 1.43 5.22 -35.93
N ILE A 569 1.32 3.93 -36.25
CA ILE A 569 2.25 2.90 -35.82
C ILE A 569 3.65 3.14 -36.38
N SER A 570 3.78 3.51 -37.65
CA SER A 570 5.08 3.77 -38.28
C SER A 570 5.80 5.00 -37.69
N HIS A 571 5.07 6.07 -37.36
CA HIS A 571 5.67 7.24 -36.72
C HIS A 571 6.12 6.95 -35.29
N LEU A 572 5.32 6.21 -34.50
CA LEU A 572 5.71 5.76 -33.17
C LEU A 572 6.94 4.82 -33.22
N SER A 573 7.01 3.95 -34.23
CA SER A 573 8.17 3.10 -34.47
C SER A 573 9.42 3.91 -34.82
N TRP A 574 9.31 4.88 -35.72
CA TRP A 574 10.41 5.78 -36.07
C TRP A 574 10.90 6.56 -34.85
N ALA A 575 10.00 7.15 -34.06
CA ALA A 575 10.36 7.90 -32.86
C ALA A 575 11.08 7.01 -31.83
N SER A 576 10.61 5.78 -31.63
CA SER A 576 11.23 4.81 -30.72
C SER A 576 12.63 4.42 -31.20
N LEU A 577 12.81 4.15 -32.50
CA LEU A 577 14.12 3.84 -33.08
C LEU A 577 15.07 5.03 -33.01
N PHE A 578 14.58 6.24 -33.34
CA PHE A 578 15.36 7.47 -33.27
C PHE A 578 15.88 7.71 -31.85
N LEU A 579 15.00 7.67 -30.84
CA LEU A 579 15.38 7.83 -29.45
C LEU A 579 16.34 6.71 -29.00
N GLY A 580 16.10 5.46 -29.42
CA GLY A 580 16.91 4.30 -29.08
C GLY A 580 18.35 4.42 -29.58
N PHE A 581 18.54 4.66 -30.87
CA PHE A 581 19.87 4.78 -31.47
C PHE A 581 20.69 5.94 -30.89
N HIS A 582 20.08 7.11 -30.70
CA HIS A 582 20.81 8.28 -30.22
C HIS A 582 21.09 8.20 -28.71
N THR A 583 20.11 7.80 -27.90
CA THR A 583 20.28 7.77 -26.44
C THR A 583 21.29 6.69 -26.05
N LEU A 584 21.12 5.46 -26.54
CA LEU A 584 22.08 4.38 -26.26
C LEU A 584 23.44 4.66 -26.89
N GLY A 585 23.46 5.21 -28.12
CA GLY A 585 24.70 5.58 -28.80
C GLY A 585 25.52 6.60 -28.02
N LEU A 586 24.89 7.63 -27.43
CA LEU A 586 25.56 8.61 -26.58
C LEU A 586 26.08 7.99 -25.27
N TYR A 587 25.29 7.14 -24.61
CA TYR A 587 25.75 6.42 -23.42
C TYR A 587 26.97 5.55 -23.71
N VAL A 588 26.94 4.77 -24.79
CA VAL A 588 28.06 3.91 -25.22
C VAL A 588 29.29 4.74 -25.59
N HIS A 589 29.12 5.85 -26.33
CA HIS A 589 30.22 6.78 -26.62
C HIS A 589 30.87 7.29 -25.34
N ASN A 590 30.07 7.74 -24.37
CA ASN A 590 30.56 8.29 -23.10
C ASN A 590 31.29 7.22 -22.25
N ASP A 591 30.77 5.99 -22.21
CA ASP A 591 31.47 4.86 -21.55
C ASP A 591 32.82 4.58 -22.20
N VAL A 592 32.90 4.56 -23.54
CA VAL A 592 34.16 4.31 -24.27
C VAL A 592 35.18 5.42 -24.01
N MET A 593 34.76 6.69 -24.06
CA MET A 593 35.65 7.82 -23.79
C MET A 593 36.17 7.80 -22.35
N LEU A 594 35.32 7.39 -21.38
CA LEU A 594 35.75 7.22 -20.00
C LEU A 594 36.72 6.04 -19.85
N ALA A 595 36.45 4.91 -20.52
CA ALA A 595 37.31 3.73 -20.49
C ALA A 595 38.70 4.02 -21.06
N PHE A 596 38.81 4.90 -22.06
CA PHE A 596 40.08 5.39 -22.61
C PHE A 596 40.76 6.46 -21.76
N GLY A 597 40.15 6.89 -20.65
CA GLY A 597 40.72 7.89 -19.75
C GLY A 597 40.66 9.32 -20.29
N THR A 598 39.80 9.60 -21.26
CA THR A 598 39.57 10.92 -21.86
C THR A 598 38.13 11.40 -21.61
N PRO A 599 37.73 11.65 -20.36
CA PRO A 599 36.35 12.05 -20.02
C PRO A 599 35.94 13.39 -20.64
N GLU A 600 36.88 14.26 -20.96
CA GLU A 600 36.64 15.54 -21.64
C GLU A 600 36.13 15.38 -23.08
N LYS A 601 36.26 14.18 -23.68
CA LYS A 601 35.73 13.85 -25.01
C LYS A 601 34.31 13.27 -24.98
N GLN A 602 33.70 13.18 -23.81
CA GLN A 602 32.29 12.84 -23.69
C GLN A 602 31.42 13.88 -24.40
N ILE A 603 30.28 13.44 -24.94
CA ILE A 603 29.28 14.35 -25.49
C ILE A 603 28.31 14.69 -24.35
N LEU A 604 28.42 15.91 -23.85
CA LEU A 604 27.62 16.44 -22.74
C LEU A 604 26.66 17.50 -23.29
N ILE A 605 25.37 17.18 -23.32
CA ILE A 605 24.32 18.06 -23.85
C ILE A 605 23.53 18.64 -22.69
N GLU A 606 23.49 19.97 -22.58
CA GLU A 606 22.71 20.65 -21.55
C GLU A 606 21.21 20.66 -21.88
N PRO A 607 20.32 20.38 -20.90
CA PRO A 607 18.87 20.44 -21.10
C PRO A 607 18.34 21.89 -21.06
N ILE A 608 18.78 22.72 -22.00
CA ILE A 608 18.49 24.17 -22.05
C ILE A 608 17.00 24.47 -21.95
N PHE A 609 16.13 23.71 -22.64
CA PHE A 609 14.69 23.92 -22.57
C PHE A 609 14.12 23.72 -21.16
N ALA A 610 14.58 22.70 -20.44
CA ALA A 610 14.12 22.45 -19.08
C ALA A 610 14.71 23.48 -18.09
N GLN A 611 15.97 23.90 -18.28
CA GLN A 611 16.60 24.98 -17.49
C GLN A 611 15.88 26.32 -17.71
N TRP A 612 15.44 26.59 -18.95
CA TRP A 612 14.62 27.75 -19.29
C TRP A 612 13.26 27.71 -18.58
N ILE A 613 12.59 26.54 -18.51
CA ILE A 613 11.34 26.39 -17.73
C ILE A 613 11.58 26.66 -16.24
N GLN A 614 12.68 26.15 -15.66
CA GLN A 614 13.01 26.45 -14.26
C GLN A 614 13.23 27.95 -14.05
N SER A 615 13.88 28.63 -15.00
CA SER A 615 14.09 30.08 -14.94
C SER A 615 12.80 30.88 -15.15
N ALA A 616 11.92 30.43 -16.04
CA ALA A 616 10.58 30.99 -16.21
C ALA A 616 9.75 30.92 -14.92
N HIS A 617 10.00 29.90 -14.08
CA HIS A 617 9.43 29.74 -12.74
C HIS A 617 10.18 30.48 -11.62
N GLY A 618 11.17 31.32 -11.94
CA GLY A 618 11.84 32.18 -10.95
C GLY A 618 13.16 31.65 -10.40
N LYS A 619 13.68 30.54 -10.93
CA LYS A 619 15.01 30.05 -10.57
C LYS A 619 16.10 30.89 -11.23
N THR A 620 16.95 31.51 -10.43
CA THR A 620 17.94 32.49 -10.92
C THR A 620 19.30 31.87 -11.26
N SER A 621 19.55 30.63 -10.85
CA SER A 621 20.86 29.96 -10.98
C SER A 621 21.37 29.80 -12.42
N TYR A 622 20.49 29.84 -13.42
CA TYR A 622 20.84 29.65 -14.84
C TYR A 622 21.05 30.97 -15.61
N GLY A 623 20.60 32.11 -15.06
CA GLY A 623 20.85 33.42 -15.66
C GLY A 623 20.09 33.75 -16.96
N PHE A 624 18.96 33.10 -17.26
CA PHE A 624 18.17 33.42 -18.47
C PHE A 624 17.41 34.76 -18.37
N ASP A 625 17.05 35.21 -17.16
CA ASP A 625 16.29 36.46 -16.91
C ASP A 625 14.97 36.54 -17.71
N VAL A 626 14.09 35.54 -17.52
CA VAL A 626 12.81 35.40 -18.24
C VAL A 626 11.64 35.20 -17.26
N LEU A 627 10.48 35.83 -17.55
CA LEU A 627 9.23 35.71 -16.80
C LEU A 627 9.42 35.95 -15.29
N LEU A 628 9.24 34.94 -14.43
CA LEU A 628 9.31 35.10 -12.98
C LEU A 628 10.74 35.24 -12.44
N SER A 629 11.78 34.94 -13.24
CA SER A 629 13.16 35.25 -12.84
C SER A 629 13.54 36.71 -13.12
N SER A 630 12.75 37.41 -13.95
CA SER A 630 12.96 38.81 -14.25
C SER A 630 12.13 39.71 -13.34
N THR A 631 12.81 40.51 -12.53
CA THR A 631 12.17 41.41 -11.55
C THR A 631 11.38 42.55 -12.17
N THR A 632 11.55 42.78 -13.47
CA THR A 632 10.82 43.81 -14.25
C THR A 632 9.65 43.24 -15.07
N GLY A 633 9.50 41.91 -15.12
CA GLY A 633 8.50 41.24 -15.96
C GLY A 633 7.06 41.45 -15.47
N PRO A 634 6.05 41.52 -16.39
CA PRO A 634 4.64 41.62 -16.01
C PRO A 634 4.17 40.47 -15.10
N ALA A 635 4.63 39.25 -15.37
CA ALA A 635 4.31 38.07 -14.57
C ALA A 635 4.84 38.18 -13.12
N PHE A 636 6.07 38.70 -12.96
CA PHE A 636 6.65 38.94 -11.64
C PHE A 636 5.86 40.01 -10.88
N ASN A 637 5.54 41.13 -11.54
CA ASN A 637 4.81 42.23 -10.93
C ASN A 637 3.40 41.83 -10.46
N ALA A 638 2.71 40.97 -11.22
CA ALA A 638 1.37 40.49 -10.85
C ALA A 638 1.35 39.62 -9.59
N GLY A 639 2.39 38.81 -9.34
CA GLY A 639 2.46 37.89 -8.20
C GLY A 639 3.13 38.45 -6.95
N ARG A 640 3.87 39.56 -7.06
CA ARG A 640 4.83 40.06 -6.05
C ARG A 640 4.24 40.28 -4.64
N SER A 641 2.96 40.60 -4.52
CA SER A 641 2.34 40.97 -3.24
C SER A 641 1.66 39.81 -2.49
N ILE A 642 1.55 38.61 -3.09
CA ILE A 642 0.78 37.50 -2.51
C ILE A 642 1.65 36.25 -2.36
N TRP A 643 1.66 35.36 -3.37
CA TRP A 643 2.30 34.04 -3.28
C TRP A 643 3.76 34.02 -3.77
N LEU A 644 4.13 34.99 -4.61
CA LEU A 644 5.41 34.95 -5.33
C LEU A 644 6.64 35.07 -4.41
N PRO A 645 6.65 35.89 -3.34
CA PRO A 645 7.81 35.94 -2.44
C PRO A 645 8.12 34.60 -1.77
N GLY A 646 7.09 33.89 -1.27
CA GLY A 646 7.25 32.56 -0.67
C GLY A 646 7.72 31.52 -1.69
N TRP A 647 7.17 31.56 -2.91
CA TRP A 647 7.59 30.72 -4.02
C TRP A 647 9.06 30.95 -4.43
N LEU A 648 9.47 32.21 -4.62
CA LEU A 648 10.84 32.56 -5.04
C LEU A 648 11.87 32.17 -3.98
N ASN A 649 11.51 32.25 -2.70
CA ASN A 649 12.34 31.74 -1.61
C ASN A 649 12.50 30.22 -1.75
N ALA A 650 11.40 29.48 -1.88
CA ALA A 650 11.44 28.02 -1.99
C ALA A 650 12.18 27.50 -3.24
N VAL A 651 11.99 28.10 -4.43
CA VAL A 651 12.58 27.61 -5.68
C VAL A 651 14.09 27.89 -5.81
N ASN A 652 14.61 28.88 -5.07
CA ASN A 652 16.04 29.22 -5.06
C ASN A 652 16.80 28.60 -3.86
N GLU A 653 16.10 27.91 -2.97
CA GLU A 653 16.65 27.19 -1.83
C GLU A 653 17.18 25.81 -2.29
N ASN A 654 18.51 25.61 -2.23
CA ASN A 654 19.15 24.38 -2.70
C ASN A 654 19.00 23.18 -1.76
N SER A 655 18.35 23.35 -0.60
CA SER A 655 18.18 22.32 0.41
C SER A 655 16.92 21.46 0.22
N ASN A 656 15.97 21.90 -0.61
CA ASN A 656 14.73 21.19 -0.90
C ASN A 656 14.73 20.54 -2.30
N SER A 657 13.62 19.88 -2.66
CA SER A 657 13.45 19.18 -3.94
C SER A 657 12.64 19.96 -4.99
N LEU A 658 12.31 21.23 -4.75
CA LEU A 658 11.52 22.04 -5.67
C LEU A 658 12.41 22.49 -6.85
N PHE A 659 12.11 22.01 -8.05
CA PHE A 659 12.88 22.28 -9.28
C PHE A 659 14.39 22.07 -9.08
N LEU A 660 14.81 20.84 -8.79
CA LEU A 660 16.21 20.47 -8.65
C LEU A 660 17.07 20.92 -9.84
N THR A 661 18.33 21.26 -9.58
CA THR A 661 19.27 21.65 -10.65
C THR A 661 19.56 20.46 -11.57
N ILE A 662 19.30 20.67 -12.86
CA ILE A 662 19.47 19.69 -13.94
C ILE A 662 20.64 20.03 -14.85
N GLY A 663 21.30 18.99 -15.38
CA GLY A 663 22.42 19.07 -16.31
C GLY A 663 22.48 17.89 -17.30
N PRO A 664 23.65 17.56 -17.87
CA PRO A 664 23.76 16.58 -18.97
C PRO A 664 23.35 15.15 -18.61
N GLY A 665 23.60 14.73 -17.36
CA GLY A 665 23.14 13.45 -16.85
C GLY A 665 21.61 13.34 -16.82
N ASP A 666 20.94 14.43 -16.40
CA ASP A 666 19.48 14.53 -16.42
C ASP A 666 18.95 14.51 -17.87
N PHE A 667 19.63 15.17 -18.82
CA PHE A 667 19.24 15.16 -20.24
C PHE A 667 19.18 13.74 -20.81
N LEU A 668 20.24 12.95 -20.64
CA LEU A 668 20.33 11.61 -21.23
C LEU A 668 19.27 10.66 -20.66
N VAL A 669 19.03 10.70 -19.34
CA VAL A 669 18.04 9.82 -18.72
C VAL A 669 16.60 10.23 -19.06
N HIS A 670 16.31 11.52 -19.25
CA HIS A 670 14.99 11.94 -19.75
C HIS A 670 14.73 11.45 -21.18
N HIS A 671 15.76 11.37 -22.03
CA HIS A 671 15.64 10.76 -23.37
C HIS A 671 15.47 9.24 -23.29
N ALA A 672 16.10 8.56 -22.32
CA ALA A 672 15.84 7.15 -22.06
C ALA A 672 14.41 6.89 -21.56
N ILE A 673 13.90 7.75 -20.66
CA ILE A 673 12.50 7.70 -20.22
C ILE A 673 11.56 7.94 -21.41
N ALA A 674 11.85 8.92 -22.27
CA ALA A 674 11.08 9.16 -23.48
C ALA A 674 11.08 7.94 -24.42
N LEU A 675 12.23 7.29 -24.62
CA LEU A 675 12.32 6.03 -25.36
C LEU A 675 11.39 4.96 -24.78
N GLY A 676 11.45 4.75 -23.45
CA GLY A 676 10.62 3.78 -22.75
C GLY A 676 9.12 4.06 -22.91
N LEU A 677 8.71 5.32 -22.73
CA LEU A 677 7.31 5.75 -22.91
C LEU A 677 6.82 5.59 -24.34
N HIS A 678 7.60 5.99 -25.35
CA HIS A 678 7.22 5.85 -26.76
C HIS A 678 7.15 4.40 -27.19
N THR A 679 8.09 3.55 -26.73
CA THR A 679 8.09 2.13 -27.07
C THR A 679 6.94 1.38 -26.39
N THR A 680 6.66 1.69 -25.11
CA THR A 680 5.50 1.13 -24.39
C THR A 680 4.20 1.53 -25.09
N THR A 681 4.07 2.81 -25.46
CA THR A 681 2.91 3.34 -26.19
C THR A 681 2.76 2.68 -27.56
N LEU A 682 3.86 2.50 -28.31
CA LEU A 682 3.87 1.80 -29.58
C LEU A 682 3.28 0.39 -29.45
N ILE A 683 3.74 -0.39 -28.47
CA ILE A 683 3.28 -1.78 -28.28
C ILE A 683 1.79 -1.80 -27.94
N LEU A 684 1.34 -0.96 -27.00
CA LEU A 684 -0.06 -0.87 -26.57
C LEU A 684 -0.99 -0.39 -27.69
N VAL A 685 -0.62 0.70 -28.37
CA VAL A 685 -1.40 1.27 -29.48
C VAL A 685 -1.47 0.30 -30.65
N LYS A 686 -0.35 -0.30 -31.06
CA LYS A 686 -0.35 -1.31 -32.13
C LYS A 686 -1.20 -2.52 -31.74
N GLY A 687 -1.12 -2.98 -30.49
CA GLY A 687 -1.96 -4.05 -29.96
C GLY A 687 -3.46 -3.75 -30.06
N ALA A 688 -3.87 -2.52 -29.76
CA ALA A 688 -5.27 -2.08 -29.84
C ALA A 688 -5.75 -1.88 -31.30
N LEU A 689 -4.94 -1.24 -32.16
CA LEU A 689 -5.32 -0.92 -33.55
C LEU A 689 -5.32 -2.16 -34.48
N ASP A 690 -4.49 -3.17 -34.18
CA ASP A 690 -4.46 -4.45 -34.89
C ASP A 690 -5.32 -5.54 -34.22
N ALA A 691 -6.09 -5.18 -33.19
CA ALA A 691 -6.89 -6.12 -32.41
C ALA A 691 -7.99 -6.78 -33.24
N ARG A 692 -8.63 -6.02 -34.14
CA ARG A 692 -9.70 -6.53 -35.02
C ARG A 692 -9.19 -7.34 -36.20
N GLY A 693 -7.98 -7.07 -36.65
CA GLY A 693 -7.38 -7.69 -37.83
C GLY A 693 -6.09 -7.00 -38.27
N SER A 694 -5.18 -7.78 -38.85
CA SER A 694 -3.97 -7.31 -39.50
C SER A 694 -3.79 -8.01 -40.85
N LYS A 695 -2.78 -7.61 -41.63
CA LYS A 695 -2.47 -8.28 -42.92
C LYS A 695 -2.15 -9.78 -42.74
N LEU A 696 -1.55 -10.16 -41.61
CA LEU A 696 -1.16 -11.55 -41.33
C LEU A 696 -2.32 -12.42 -40.83
N MET A 697 -3.29 -11.80 -40.13
CA MET A 697 -4.49 -12.45 -39.59
C MET A 697 -5.67 -11.46 -39.67
N PRO A 698 -6.39 -11.42 -40.81
CA PRO A 698 -7.45 -10.43 -41.04
C PRO A 698 -8.70 -10.64 -40.16
N ASP A 699 -8.97 -11.87 -39.77
CA ASP A 699 -10.12 -12.36 -39.01
C ASP A 699 -9.89 -12.39 -37.49
N LYS A 700 -8.90 -11.65 -36.98
CA LYS A 700 -8.47 -11.68 -35.58
C LYS A 700 -9.61 -11.41 -34.57
N LYS A 701 -10.56 -10.52 -34.92
CA LYS A 701 -11.73 -10.21 -34.08
C LYS A 701 -12.53 -11.46 -33.69
N ASP A 702 -12.55 -12.50 -34.52
CA ASP A 702 -13.40 -13.68 -34.34
C ASP A 702 -12.84 -14.63 -33.25
N PHE A 703 -11.56 -14.47 -32.90
CA PHE A 703 -10.85 -15.26 -31.88
C PHE A 703 -10.88 -14.61 -30.49
N GLY A 704 -11.36 -13.36 -30.39
CA GLY A 704 -11.42 -12.61 -29.14
C GLY A 704 -10.08 -12.01 -28.72
N TYR A 705 -10.00 -11.53 -27.47
CA TYR A 705 -8.86 -10.77 -26.96
C TYR A 705 -7.63 -11.63 -26.65
N SER A 706 -7.83 -12.83 -26.12
CA SER A 706 -6.77 -13.69 -25.59
C SER A 706 -6.84 -15.08 -26.21
N PHE A 707 -5.86 -15.39 -27.05
CA PHE A 707 -5.69 -16.69 -27.71
C PHE A 707 -4.20 -16.94 -27.98
N PRO A 708 -3.75 -18.21 -28.11
CA PRO A 708 -2.32 -18.53 -28.14
C PRO A 708 -1.55 -18.04 -29.38
N CYS A 709 -2.09 -18.36 -30.55
CA CYS A 709 -1.60 -18.10 -31.91
C CYS A 709 -2.64 -18.59 -32.92
N ASP A 710 -2.40 -18.38 -34.21
CA ASP A 710 -3.14 -18.96 -35.35
C ASP A 710 -2.28 -20.00 -36.10
N GLY A 711 -1.62 -20.87 -35.33
CA GLY A 711 -0.78 -21.96 -35.83
C GLY A 711 0.60 -21.54 -36.38
N PRO A 712 1.43 -22.53 -36.77
CA PRO A 712 2.79 -22.29 -37.28
C PRO A 712 2.83 -21.90 -38.77
N GLY A 713 1.69 -21.91 -39.46
CA GLY A 713 1.60 -21.53 -40.87
C GLY A 713 1.95 -20.06 -41.12
N ARG A 714 2.10 -19.67 -42.40
CA ARG A 714 2.37 -18.28 -42.85
C ARG A 714 3.62 -17.64 -42.21
N GLY A 715 4.63 -18.46 -41.85
CA GLY A 715 5.87 -18.01 -41.21
C GLY A 715 5.85 -18.01 -39.67
N GLY A 716 4.73 -18.40 -39.06
CA GLY A 716 4.53 -18.44 -37.60
C GLY A 716 3.74 -17.24 -37.07
N THR A 717 2.75 -17.51 -36.22
CA THR A 717 1.84 -16.48 -35.67
C THR A 717 1.90 -16.40 -34.15
N CYS A 718 3.05 -16.68 -33.57
CA CYS A 718 3.28 -16.54 -32.13
C CYS A 718 3.03 -15.10 -31.67
N ASP A 719 2.46 -14.95 -30.48
CA ASP A 719 2.26 -13.65 -29.81
C ASP A 719 1.49 -12.61 -30.64
N ILE A 720 0.49 -13.07 -31.41
CA ILE A 720 -0.26 -12.23 -32.36
C ILE A 720 -1.52 -11.58 -31.77
N SER A 721 -2.01 -12.06 -30.63
CA SER A 721 -3.25 -11.57 -30.02
C SER A 721 -3.06 -10.18 -29.39
N ALA A 722 -4.16 -9.46 -29.15
CA ALA A 722 -4.09 -8.17 -28.46
C ALA A 722 -3.67 -8.33 -26.99
N TRP A 723 -4.00 -9.46 -26.36
CA TRP A 723 -3.48 -9.81 -25.03
C TRP A 723 -1.96 -9.98 -25.02
N ASP A 724 -1.38 -10.56 -26.06
CA ASP A 724 0.08 -10.72 -26.17
C ASP A 724 0.80 -9.37 -26.28
N ALA A 725 0.18 -8.38 -26.94
CA ALA A 725 0.69 -7.01 -26.94
C ALA A 725 0.66 -6.38 -25.54
N PHE A 726 -0.41 -6.59 -24.77
CA PHE A 726 -0.44 -6.19 -23.35
C PHE A 726 0.68 -6.87 -22.55
N TYR A 727 0.86 -8.18 -22.71
CA TYR A 727 1.92 -8.94 -22.06
C TYR A 727 3.32 -8.37 -22.37
N LEU A 728 3.61 -8.05 -23.63
CA LEU A 728 4.88 -7.42 -24.05
C LEU A 728 5.03 -5.99 -23.50
N ALA A 729 3.94 -5.23 -23.47
CA ALA A 729 3.96 -3.86 -22.97
C ALA A 729 4.26 -3.78 -21.47
N VAL A 730 3.87 -4.78 -20.67
CA VAL A 730 4.18 -4.80 -19.23
C VAL A 730 5.69 -4.88 -18.98
N PHE A 731 6.46 -5.64 -19.77
CA PHE A 731 7.93 -5.64 -19.65
C PHE A 731 8.52 -4.25 -19.90
N TRP A 732 8.06 -3.57 -20.96
CA TRP A 732 8.50 -2.23 -21.29
C TRP A 732 8.06 -1.19 -20.27
N MET A 733 6.86 -1.33 -19.71
CA MET A 733 6.37 -0.49 -18.61
C MET A 733 7.26 -0.65 -17.38
N LEU A 734 7.52 -1.89 -16.93
CA LEU A 734 8.40 -2.16 -15.78
C LEU A 734 9.80 -1.58 -16.00
N ASN A 735 10.37 -1.76 -17.19
CA ASN A 735 11.68 -1.19 -17.53
C ASN A 735 11.67 0.35 -17.54
N THR A 736 10.62 0.97 -18.09
CA THR A 736 10.47 2.44 -18.15
C THR A 736 10.32 3.03 -16.75
N ILE A 737 9.46 2.46 -15.91
CA ILE A 737 9.28 2.89 -14.52
C ILE A 737 10.54 2.61 -13.70
N GLY A 738 11.25 1.51 -13.95
CA GLY A 738 12.57 1.23 -13.38
C GLY A 738 13.58 2.35 -13.70
N TRP A 739 13.67 2.80 -14.95
CA TRP A 739 14.53 3.94 -15.32
C TRP A 739 14.12 5.24 -14.62
N VAL A 740 12.82 5.54 -14.56
CA VAL A 740 12.28 6.73 -13.86
C VAL A 740 12.64 6.71 -12.38
N THR A 741 12.44 5.58 -11.71
CA THR A 741 12.65 5.44 -10.27
C THR A 741 14.14 5.34 -9.91
N PHE A 742 14.98 4.73 -10.76
CA PHE A 742 16.44 4.72 -10.58
C PHE A 742 17.02 6.12 -10.70
N TYR A 743 16.56 6.88 -11.71
CA TYR A 743 16.94 8.28 -11.85
C TYR A 743 16.56 9.10 -10.63
N TRP A 744 15.28 9.06 -10.26
CA TRP A 744 14.77 9.83 -9.13
C TRP A 744 15.54 9.49 -7.84
N HIS A 745 15.74 8.21 -7.56
CA HIS A 745 16.38 7.75 -6.35
C HIS A 745 17.87 8.14 -6.30
N TRP A 746 18.62 7.97 -7.39
CA TRP A 746 20.03 8.33 -7.41
C TRP A 746 20.24 9.85 -7.29
N LYS A 747 19.41 10.65 -7.97
CA LYS A 747 19.43 12.12 -7.87
C LYS A 747 19.18 12.56 -6.43
N HIS A 748 18.19 11.99 -5.76
CA HIS A 748 17.86 12.33 -4.37
C HIS A 748 18.90 11.82 -3.36
N ILE A 749 19.43 10.60 -3.52
CA ILE A 749 20.50 10.10 -2.63
C ILE A 749 21.70 11.04 -2.63
N THR A 750 22.14 11.49 -3.82
CA THR A 750 23.31 12.37 -3.92
C THR A 750 23.04 13.76 -3.34
N LEU A 751 21.80 14.26 -3.44
CA LEU A 751 21.34 15.45 -2.75
C LEU A 751 21.38 15.28 -1.22
N TRP A 752 20.74 14.25 -0.68
CA TRP A 752 20.67 13.97 0.76
C TRP A 752 22.05 13.68 1.39
N GLN A 753 22.98 13.13 0.62
CA GLN A 753 24.37 12.95 1.05
C GLN A 753 25.19 14.26 1.03
N GLY A 754 24.70 15.30 0.35
CA GLY A 754 25.42 16.55 0.10
C GLY A 754 26.55 16.41 -0.93
N ASN A 755 26.43 15.48 -1.88
CA ASN A 755 27.44 15.15 -2.89
C ASN A 755 26.84 15.05 -4.30
N VAL A 756 26.14 16.10 -4.73
CA VAL A 756 25.43 16.16 -6.03
C VAL A 756 26.38 15.98 -7.23
N SER A 757 27.67 16.33 -7.07
CA SER A 757 28.66 16.15 -8.14
C SER A 757 28.82 14.68 -8.57
N GLN A 758 28.60 13.73 -7.66
CA GLN A 758 28.64 12.31 -8.02
C GLN A 758 27.60 11.95 -9.09
N PHE A 759 26.37 12.44 -8.95
CA PHE A 759 25.35 12.21 -9.97
C PHE A 759 25.72 12.95 -11.25
N ASN A 760 26.05 14.23 -11.16
CA ASN A 760 26.31 15.08 -12.34
C ASN A 760 27.49 14.56 -13.19
N GLU A 761 28.53 14.00 -12.57
CA GLU A 761 29.70 13.47 -13.27
C GLU A 761 29.52 12.01 -13.72
N SER A 762 28.87 11.15 -12.91
CA SER A 762 28.80 9.71 -13.19
C SER A 762 27.55 9.27 -13.97
N SER A 763 26.48 10.05 -14.02
CA SER A 763 25.23 9.63 -14.67
C SER A 763 25.26 9.73 -16.20
N THR A 764 26.31 10.30 -16.79
CA THR A 764 26.44 10.49 -18.24
C THR A 764 26.89 9.24 -19.00
N TYR A 765 27.27 8.17 -18.29
CA TYR A 765 27.76 6.89 -18.82
C TYR A 765 27.23 5.71 -17.97
N LEU A 766 26.98 4.55 -18.57
CA LEU A 766 26.29 3.43 -17.92
C LEU A 766 27.11 2.76 -16.83
N MET A 767 28.45 2.74 -16.94
CA MET A 767 29.31 2.22 -15.87
C MET A 767 29.13 3.00 -14.55
N GLY A 768 28.75 4.28 -14.62
CA GLY A 768 28.47 5.09 -13.44
C GLY A 768 27.20 4.63 -12.73
N TRP A 769 26.13 4.38 -13.48
CA TRP A 769 24.89 3.78 -12.95
C TRP A 769 25.15 2.41 -12.32
N LEU A 770 25.98 1.57 -12.93
CA LEU A 770 26.33 0.26 -12.36
C LEU A 770 27.16 0.38 -11.08
N ARG A 771 28.26 1.14 -11.12
CA ARG A 771 29.26 1.20 -10.05
C ARG A 771 28.81 2.08 -8.89
N ASP A 772 28.41 3.31 -9.18
CA ASP A 772 28.21 4.36 -8.18
C ASP A 772 26.77 4.41 -7.66
N TYR A 773 25.82 3.79 -8.38
CA TYR A 773 24.45 3.61 -7.92
C TYR A 773 24.16 2.18 -7.47
N LEU A 774 24.11 1.20 -8.39
CA LEU A 774 23.67 -0.16 -8.06
C LEU A 774 24.62 -0.88 -7.10
N TRP A 775 25.92 -0.92 -7.44
CA TRP A 775 26.92 -1.61 -6.62
C TRP A 775 27.16 -0.89 -5.29
N LEU A 776 27.35 0.42 -5.33
CA LEU A 776 27.67 1.20 -4.13
C LEU A 776 26.55 1.17 -3.08
N ASN A 777 25.29 1.36 -3.50
CA ASN A 777 24.15 1.44 -2.57
C ASN A 777 23.63 0.07 -2.12
N SER A 778 23.98 -1.03 -2.79
CA SER A 778 23.60 -2.38 -2.36
C SER A 778 24.42 -2.90 -1.17
N SER A 779 25.51 -2.22 -0.78
CA SER A 779 26.45 -2.70 0.24
C SER A 779 25.79 -2.99 1.60
N GLN A 780 24.91 -2.12 2.10
CA GLN A 780 24.22 -2.32 3.39
C GLN A 780 23.15 -3.39 3.28
N LEU A 781 22.41 -3.38 2.17
CA LEU A 781 21.35 -4.35 1.89
C LEU A 781 21.91 -5.78 1.95
N ILE A 782 22.98 -6.06 1.20
CA ILE A 782 23.59 -7.41 1.18
C ILE A 782 24.29 -7.79 2.49
N ASN A 783 24.55 -6.82 3.37
CA ASN A 783 25.09 -7.04 4.71
C ASN A 783 24.00 -6.99 5.80
N GLY A 784 22.71 -7.06 5.44
CA GLY A 784 21.61 -7.21 6.39
C GLY A 784 21.77 -8.45 7.27
N TYR A 785 22.35 -9.51 6.71
CA TYR A 785 22.92 -10.65 7.43
C TYR A 785 24.22 -11.10 6.77
N ASN A 786 25.16 -11.62 7.56
CA ASN A 786 26.44 -12.14 7.10
C ASN A 786 26.96 -13.20 8.10
N PRO A 787 28.09 -13.89 7.84
CA PRO A 787 28.59 -14.95 8.72
C PRO A 787 28.91 -14.51 10.16
N PHE A 788 29.00 -13.21 10.43
CA PHE A 788 29.29 -12.66 11.76
C PHE A 788 28.05 -12.23 12.54
N GLY A 789 26.88 -12.18 11.90
CA GLY A 789 25.63 -11.76 12.54
C GLY A 789 24.64 -11.12 11.57
N MET A 790 23.55 -10.61 12.12
CA MET A 790 22.46 -9.98 11.37
C MET A 790 22.02 -8.67 12.02
N ASN A 791 21.32 -7.85 11.27
CA ASN A 791 20.73 -6.60 11.76
C ASN A 791 19.32 -6.43 11.19
N SER A 792 18.64 -5.34 11.57
CA SER A 792 17.26 -5.04 11.14
C SER A 792 17.03 -4.92 9.61
N LEU A 793 18.09 -4.93 8.79
CA LEU A 793 17.99 -4.99 7.32
C LEU A 793 17.95 -6.42 6.78
N SER A 794 18.06 -7.44 7.63
CA SER A 794 18.09 -8.85 7.20
C SER A 794 16.85 -9.27 6.41
N VAL A 795 15.66 -8.77 6.79
CA VAL A 795 14.40 -9.05 6.08
C VAL A 795 14.46 -8.51 4.65
N TRP A 796 14.99 -7.30 4.45
CA TRP A 796 15.15 -6.69 3.13
C TRP A 796 16.21 -7.42 2.30
N ALA A 797 17.30 -7.86 2.93
CA ALA A 797 18.32 -8.67 2.27
C ALA A 797 17.77 -10.01 1.77
N TRP A 798 16.95 -10.67 2.60
CA TRP A 798 16.29 -11.93 2.24
C TRP A 798 15.25 -11.71 1.14
N MET A 799 14.40 -10.69 1.28
CA MET A 799 13.42 -10.33 0.25
C MET A 799 14.09 -9.94 -1.08
N PHE A 800 15.28 -9.33 -1.04
CA PHE A 800 16.05 -9.01 -2.24
C PHE A 800 16.49 -10.26 -3.01
N LEU A 801 16.99 -11.28 -2.31
CA LEU A 801 17.34 -12.57 -2.92
C LEU A 801 16.10 -13.36 -3.35
N PHE A 802 15.03 -13.33 -2.54
CA PHE A 802 13.75 -13.92 -2.90
C PHE A 802 13.19 -13.29 -4.19
N GLY A 803 13.31 -11.97 -4.35
CA GLY A 803 13.00 -11.28 -5.59
C GLY A 803 13.78 -11.85 -6.78
N HIS A 804 15.11 -12.02 -6.66
CA HIS A 804 15.91 -12.63 -7.73
C HIS A 804 15.49 -14.07 -8.06
N LEU A 805 15.15 -14.86 -7.04
CA LEU A 805 14.65 -16.22 -7.21
C LEU A 805 13.35 -16.23 -8.01
N VAL A 806 12.35 -15.46 -7.57
CA VAL A 806 11.04 -15.37 -8.23
C VAL A 806 11.19 -14.83 -9.65
N TRP A 807 12.06 -13.84 -9.87
CA TRP A 807 12.37 -13.30 -11.19
C TRP A 807 12.91 -14.39 -12.13
N ALA A 808 13.94 -15.12 -11.70
CA ALA A 808 14.53 -16.22 -12.47
C ALA A 808 13.54 -17.38 -12.69
N THR A 809 12.66 -17.66 -11.71
CA THR A 809 11.55 -18.61 -11.90
C THR A 809 10.59 -18.17 -12.99
N GLY A 810 10.34 -16.86 -13.13
CA GLY A 810 9.58 -16.30 -14.26
C GLY A 810 10.17 -16.70 -15.61
N PHE A 811 11.50 -16.63 -15.76
CA PHE A 811 12.18 -17.01 -17.01
C PHE A 811 11.95 -18.46 -17.42
N MET A 812 11.74 -19.38 -16.47
CA MET A 812 11.39 -20.76 -16.77
C MET A 812 10.12 -20.83 -17.65
N PHE A 813 9.08 -20.08 -17.28
CA PHE A 813 7.81 -20.05 -18.01
C PHE A 813 7.85 -19.22 -19.30
N LEU A 814 8.73 -18.20 -19.36
CA LEU A 814 8.83 -17.29 -20.50
C LEU A 814 9.69 -17.87 -21.64
N ILE A 815 10.73 -18.64 -21.29
CA ILE A 815 11.66 -19.26 -22.26
C ILE A 815 11.16 -20.64 -22.69
N SER A 816 10.87 -21.53 -21.73
CA SER A 816 10.48 -22.91 -22.05
C SER A 816 8.96 -22.99 -22.26
N TRP A 817 8.55 -23.58 -23.39
CA TRP A 817 7.16 -23.57 -23.81
C TRP A 817 6.47 -24.92 -23.57
N ARG A 818 5.13 -24.91 -23.67
CA ARG A 818 4.23 -25.99 -23.22
C ARG A 818 4.63 -27.41 -23.66
N GLY A 819 5.08 -27.58 -24.91
CA GLY A 819 5.34 -28.91 -25.49
C GLY A 819 6.30 -29.76 -24.65
N TYR A 820 7.43 -29.17 -24.26
CA TYR A 820 8.44 -29.84 -23.42
C TYR A 820 7.86 -30.32 -22.07
N TRP A 821 7.10 -29.46 -21.40
CA TRP A 821 6.50 -29.79 -20.10
C TRP A 821 5.38 -30.84 -20.21
N GLN A 822 4.65 -30.83 -21.33
CA GLN A 822 3.60 -31.80 -21.56
C GLN A 822 4.18 -33.22 -21.69
N GLU A 823 5.24 -33.39 -22.49
CA GLU A 823 5.93 -34.69 -22.62
C GLU A 823 6.51 -35.16 -21.28
N LEU A 824 7.12 -34.25 -20.50
CA LEU A 824 7.63 -34.59 -19.18
C LEU A 824 6.52 -35.05 -18.23
N ILE A 825 5.38 -34.34 -18.20
CA ILE A 825 4.23 -34.71 -17.37
C ILE A 825 3.67 -36.07 -17.75
N GLU A 826 3.68 -36.42 -19.04
CA GLU A 826 3.24 -37.74 -19.51
C GLU A 826 4.14 -38.87 -18.97
N THR A 827 5.47 -38.65 -18.89
CA THR A 827 6.37 -39.63 -18.24
C THR A 827 6.11 -39.77 -16.74
N LEU A 828 5.77 -38.69 -16.05
CA LEU A 828 5.43 -38.71 -14.63
C LEU A 828 4.08 -39.41 -14.38
N ALA A 829 3.09 -39.16 -15.24
CA ALA A 829 1.80 -39.84 -15.18
C ALA A 829 1.97 -41.36 -15.39
N TRP A 830 2.78 -41.76 -16.38
CA TRP A 830 3.15 -43.16 -16.58
C TRP A 830 3.83 -43.76 -15.33
N ALA A 831 4.80 -43.05 -14.74
CA ALA A 831 5.49 -43.53 -13.54
C ALA A 831 4.54 -43.69 -12.35
N HIS A 832 3.63 -42.74 -12.13
CA HIS A 832 2.64 -42.77 -11.06
C HIS A 832 1.71 -44.00 -11.18
N GLU A 833 1.21 -44.28 -12.38
CA GLU A 833 0.34 -45.44 -12.63
C GLU A 833 1.07 -46.79 -12.49
N ARG A 834 2.37 -46.82 -12.77
CA ARG A 834 3.21 -48.03 -12.72
C ARG A 834 3.86 -48.27 -11.37
N THR A 835 3.89 -47.28 -10.48
CA THR A 835 4.49 -47.40 -9.14
C THR A 835 3.51 -48.11 -8.20
N PRO A 836 3.85 -49.31 -7.67
CA PRO A 836 3.00 -50.00 -6.70
C PRO A 836 2.74 -49.13 -5.47
N LEU A 837 1.57 -49.29 -4.84
CA LEU A 837 1.06 -48.47 -3.72
C LEU A 837 0.64 -47.05 -4.11
N ALA A 838 1.39 -46.35 -4.98
CA ALA A 838 1.00 -45.03 -5.49
C ALA A 838 -0.19 -45.12 -6.48
N ASN A 839 -0.24 -46.19 -7.28
CA ASN A 839 -1.30 -46.45 -8.25
C ASN A 839 -2.71 -46.67 -7.64
N LEU A 840 -2.80 -46.89 -6.32
CA LEU A 840 -4.05 -46.92 -5.57
C LEU A 840 -4.69 -45.53 -5.46
N ILE A 841 -3.86 -44.47 -5.52
CA ILE A 841 -4.28 -43.08 -5.48
C ILE A 841 -4.37 -42.56 -6.91
N ARG A 842 -5.56 -42.19 -7.37
CA ARG A 842 -5.77 -41.62 -8.72
C ARG A 842 -6.02 -40.12 -8.64
N TRP A 843 -5.51 -39.39 -9.63
CA TRP A 843 -5.87 -37.99 -9.81
C TRP A 843 -7.35 -37.87 -10.23
N ARG A 844 -8.02 -36.82 -9.76
CA ARG A 844 -9.38 -36.48 -10.20
C ARG A 844 -9.36 -35.85 -11.59
N ASP A 845 -8.44 -34.91 -11.79
CA ASP A 845 -8.23 -34.19 -13.05
C ASP A 845 -6.92 -34.65 -13.67
N LYS A 846 -6.92 -34.84 -15.00
CA LYS A 846 -5.72 -35.29 -15.71
C LYS A 846 -4.62 -34.22 -15.59
N PRO A 847 -3.40 -34.58 -15.15
CA PRO A 847 -2.30 -33.63 -15.08
C PRO A 847 -1.91 -33.21 -16.50
N VAL A 848 -1.97 -31.91 -16.76
CA VAL A 848 -1.58 -31.30 -18.05
C VAL A 848 -0.71 -30.08 -17.79
N ALA A 849 0.18 -29.78 -18.73
CA ALA A 849 0.95 -28.54 -18.68
C ALA A 849 0.02 -27.32 -18.81
N LEU A 850 0.44 -26.19 -18.22
CA LEU A 850 -0.25 -24.90 -18.37
C LEU A 850 -0.52 -24.58 -19.85
N SER A 851 -1.65 -23.94 -20.14
CA SER A 851 -1.88 -23.42 -21.49
C SER A 851 -0.85 -22.34 -21.84
N ILE A 852 -0.65 -22.08 -23.14
CA ILE A 852 0.35 -21.11 -23.62
C ILE A 852 0.10 -19.72 -23.03
N VAL A 853 -1.14 -19.24 -23.07
CA VAL A 853 -1.54 -17.94 -22.48
C VAL A 853 -1.35 -17.93 -20.97
N GLN A 854 -1.72 -19.01 -20.26
CA GLN A 854 -1.49 -19.11 -18.82
C GLN A 854 -0.01 -19.10 -18.47
N ALA A 855 0.85 -19.78 -19.23
CA ALA A 855 2.29 -19.78 -19.01
C ALA A 855 2.90 -18.38 -19.19
N ARG A 856 2.48 -17.64 -20.23
CA ARG A 856 2.85 -16.22 -20.43
C ARG A 856 2.40 -15.37 -19.25
N LEU A 857 1.16 -15.52 -18.77
CA LEU A 857 0.64 -14.76 -17.63
C LEU A 857 1.37 -15.09 -16.33
N VAL A 858 1.58 -16.38 -16.03
CA VAL A 858 2.29 -16.83 -14.82
C VAL A 858 3.74 -16.38 -14.86
N GLY A 859 4.41 -16.49 -16.00
CA GLY A 859 5.77 -15.97 -16.19
C GLY A 859 5.84 -14.45 -16.00
N LEU A 860 4.88 -13.71 -16.56
CA LEU A 860 4.79 -12.26 -16.39
C LEU A 860 4.51 -11.85 -14.94
N ALA A 861 3.65 -12.58 -14.23
CA ALA A 861 3.35 -12.32 -12.82
C ALA A 861 4.61 -12.49 -11.96
N HIS A 862 5.33 -13.61 -12.11
CA HIS A 862 6.62 -13.83 -11.43
C HIS A 862 7.63 -12.73 -11.77
N PHE A 863 7.74 -12.35 -13.04
CA PHE A 863 8.64 -11.27 -13.47
C PHE A 863 8.25 -9.91 -12.87
N SER A 864 6.94 -9.60 -12.80
CA SER A 864 6.42 -8.32 -12.32
C SER A 864 6.56 -8.18 -10.80
N ASP A 865 6.11 -9.19 -10.05
CA ASP A 865 6.15 -9.20 -8.59
C ASP A 865 7.58 -9.07 -8.09
N SER A 866 8.50 -9.83 -8.68
CA SER A 866 9.92 -9.78 -8.33
C SER A 866 10.57 -8.44 -8.67
N THR A 867 10.27 -7.85 -9.83
CA THR A 867 10.80 -6.53 -10.21
C THR A 867 10.38 -5.47 -9.21
N CYS A 868 9.09 -5.47 -8.83
CA CYS A 868 8.57 -4.55 -7.81
C CYS A 868 9.27 -4.75 -6.46
N ILE A 869 9.38 -6.00 -5.98
CA ILE A 869 10.05 -6.33 -4.70
C ILE A 869 11.52 -5.88 -4.71
N MET A 870 12.26 -6.16 -5.80
CA MET A 870 13.68 -5.80 -5.90
C MET A 870 13.89 -4.29 -5.88
N ASP A 871 13.05 -3.52 -6.56
CA ASP A 871 13.15 -2.06 -6.61
C ASP A 871 12.74 -1.41 -5.29
N THR A 872 11.67 -1.88 -4.64
CA THR A 872 11.27 -1.37 -3.32
C THR A 872 12.32 -1.63 -2.24
N ASN A 873 13.01 -2.78 -2.30
CA ASN A 873 14.04 -3.13 -1.33
C ASN A 873 15.31 -2.28 -1.47
N ARG A 874 15.62 -1.80 -2.69
CA ARG A 874 16.75 -0.90 -2.94
C ARG A 874 16.52 0.50 -2.38
N ASN A 875 15.28 0.98 -2.43
CA ASN A 875 14.92 2.32 -1.95
C ASN A 875 14.78 2.41 -0.42
N SER A 876 14.71 1.25 0.25
CA SER A 876 14.54 1.14 1.71
C SER A 876 15.85 1.31 2.50
N THR A 877 17.01 1.38 1.83
CA THR A 877 18.32 1.51 2.49
C THR A 877 19.01 2.82 2.14
N ILE A 878 18.76 3.87 2.92
CA ILE A 878 19.49 5.13 2.75
C ILE A 878 20.81 5.03 3.51
N MET A 879 21.91 5.12 2.76
CA MET A 879 23.26 5.03 3.31
C MET A 879 23.57 6.21 4.25
N ALA A 880 23.66 5.93 5.55
CA ALA A 880 24.47 6.76 6.45
C ALA A 880 25.96 6.64 6.08
N ARG A 881 26.75 7.70 6.30
CA ARG A 881 28.16 8.00 5.90
C ARG A 881 29.26 6.95 6.22
N LYS A 882 29.02 5.63 6.11
CA LYS A 882 30.01 4.55 6.29
C LYS A 882 31.00 4.43 5.11
N SER A 883 30.66 4.93 3.92
CA SER A 883 31.52 4.92 2.74
C SER A 883 32.82 5.72 2.95
N LEU A 884 32.74 6.85 3.66
CA LEU A 884 33.90 7.67 4.03
C LEU A 884 34.83 6.94 5.01
N ILE A 885 34.28 6.10 5.89
CA ILE A 885 35.03 5.27 6.83
C ILE A 885 35.77 4.16 6.09
N GLN A 886 35.10 3.48 5.15
CA GLN A 886 35.73 2.42 4.35
C GLN A 886 36.77 2.98 3.35
N ARG A 887 36.55 4.17 2.80
CA ARG A 887 37.54 4.89 1.98
C ARG A 887 38.80 5.21 2.79
N GLU A 888 38.64 5.57 4.06
CA GLU A 888 39.76 5.78 4.99
C GLU A 888 40.49 4.47 5.30
N LYS A 889 39.77 3.38 5.61
CA LYS A 889 40.37 2.04 5.82
C LYS A 889 41.14 1.54 4.59
N LYS A 890 40.62 1.80 3.38
CA LYS A 890 41.32 1.50 2.12
C LYS A 890 42.62 2.30 1.99
N ARG A 891 42.61 3.59 2.34
CA ARG A 891 43.83 4.43 2.36
C ARG A 891 44.84 3.94 3.39
N GLN A 892 44.40 3.52 4.58
CA GLN A 892 45.28 2.94 5.60
C GLN A 892 45.98 1.66 5.11
N LYS A 893 45.26 0.74 4.47
CA LYS A 893 45.85 -0.47 3.87
C LYS A 893 46.85 -0.15 2.75
N LEU A 894 46.54 0.84 1.91
CA LEU A 894 47.43 1.32 0.85
C LEU A 894 48.68 2.00 1.39
N GLU A 895 48.54 2.81 2.43
CA GLU A 895 49.67 3.46 3.11
C GLU A 895 50.60 2.39 3.71
N GLN A 896 50.07 1.43 4.46
CA GLN A 896 50.84 0.30 5.02
C GLN A 896 51.59 -0.49 3.94
N LYS A 897 50.92 -0.80 2.81
CA LYS A 897 51.53 -1.56 1.69
C LYS A 897 52.74 -0.86 1.07
N TYR A 898 52.70 0.47 0.94
CA TYR A 898 53.77 1.25 0.29
C TYR A 898 54.65 2.02 1.29
N HIS A 899 54.45 1.83 2.59
CA HIS A 899 55.14 2.56 3.65
C HIS A 899 56.65 2.34 3.62
N SER A 900 57.10 1.08 3.49
CA SER A 900 58.52 0.72 3.41
C SER A 900 59.22 1.34 2.20
N ILE A 901 58.58 1.24 1.02
CA ILE A 901 59.09 1.76 -0.26
C ILE A 901 59.19 3.29 -0.22
N ARG A 902 58.15 3.99 0.25
CA ARG A 902 58.20 5.46 0.40
C ARG A 902 59.29 5.90 1.37
N ARG A 903 59.55 5.12 2.42
CA ARG A 903 60.58 5.43 3.43
C ARG A 903 61.99 5.14 2.93
N SER A 904 62.21 4.06 2.17
CA SER A 904 63.51 3.76 1.57
C SER A 904 63.86 4.78 0.49
N SER A 905 62.96 5.08 -0.44
CA SER A 905 63.20 6.07 -1.50
C SER A 905 63.46 7.47 -0.92
N LYS A 906 62.76 7.89 0.14
CA LYS A 906 63.05 9.17 0.83
C LYS A 906 64.44 9.19 1.49
N LYS A 907 64.91 8.07 2.03
CA LYS A 907 66.27 7.96 2.60
C LYS A 907 67.33 7.96 1.51
N GLU A 908 67.07 7.34 0.36
CA GLU A 908 67.98 7.37 -0.79
C GLU A 908 68.13 8.79 -1.35
N ILE A 909 67.04 9.56 -1.46
CA ILE A 909 67.08 10.98 -1.86
C ILE A 909 68.04 11.80 -0.98
N SER A 910 68.10 11.51 0.33
CA SER A 910 68.99 12.23 1.26
C SER A 910 70.48 11.85 1.14
N LYS A 911 70.82 10.74 0.46
CA LYS A 911 72.19 10.21 0.36
C LYS A 911 72.85 10.50 -1.00
N VAL A 912 72.06 10.76 -2.03
CA VAL A 912 72.55 10.96 -3.39
C VAL A 912 73.01 12.43 -3.57
N PRO A 913 74.23 12.68 -4.08
CA PRO A 913 74.74 14.05 -4.28
C PRO A 913 74.35 14.65 -5.64
N SER A 914 74.20 13.82 -6.67
CA SER A 914 73.87 14.21 -8.05
C SER A 914 72.40 14.63 -8.20
N LEU A 915 72.15 15.72 -8.92
CA LEU A 915 70.80 16.22 -9.18
C LEU A 915 70.03 15.27 -10.12
N SER A 916 70.69 14.76 -11.16
CA SER A 916 70.09 13.83 -12.15
C SER A 916 69.55 12.56 -11.49
N ASP A 917 70.35 11.98 -10.58
CA ASP A 917 69.97 10.75 -9.89
C ASP A 917 68.86 10.97 -8.86
N LYS A 918 68.79 12.17 -8.26
CA LYS A 918 67.64 12.57 -7.42
C LYS A 918 66.35 12.63 -8.24
N TRP A 919 66.39 13.15 -9.46
CA TRP A 919 65.20 13.24 -10.33
C TRP A 919 64.64 11.86 -10.67
N GLU A 920 65.49 10.86 -10.91
CA GLU A 920 65.05 9.49 -11.17
C GLU A 920 64.33 8.88 -9.94
N ILE A 921 64.85 9.13 -8.74
CA ILE A 921 64.23 8.66 -7.48
C ILE A 921 62.92 9.43 -7.20
N TYR A 922 62.85 10.72 -7.55
CA TYR A 922 61.60 11.48 -7.49
C TYR A 922 60.54 10.93 -8.45
N GLY A 923 60.94 10.53 -9.67
CA GLY A 923 60.07 9.83 -10.62
C GLY A 923 59.51 8.53 -10.04
N LYS A 924 60.36 7.70 -9.41
CA LYS A 924 59.95 6.48 -8.70
C LYS A 924 59.04 6.75 -7.50
N LEU A 925 59.20 7.88 -6.80
CA LEU A 925 58.34 8.25 -5.67
C LEU A 925 56.98 8.81 -6.12
N GLN A 926 56.95 9.50 -7.26
CA GLN A 926 55.75 10.07 -7.88
C GLN A 926 54.90 9.02 -8.60
N SER A 927 55.50 7.95 -9.11
CA SER A 927 54.78 6.82 -9.71
C SER A 927 53.94 6.02 -8.71
N LEU A 928 54.23 6.15 -7.39
CA LEU A 928 53.44 5.50 -6.35
C LEU A 928 52.04 6.13 -6.18
N PRO A 929 50.99 5.33 -5.91
CA PRO A 929 49.63 5.83 -5.77
C PRO A 929 49.50 7.03 -4.81
N ARG A 930 48.88 8.13 -5.24
CA ARG A 930 48.75 9.36 -4.43
C ARG A 930 48.05 9.16 -3.08
N ASN A 931 47.13 8.20 -3.01
CA ASN A 931 46.39 7.83 -1.80
C ASN A 931 47.18 6.95 -0.81
N SER A 932 48.40 6.51 -1.15
CA SER A 932 49.30 5.79 -0.23
C SER A 932 50.19 6.73 0.60
N ALA A 933 50.02 8.05 0.46
CA ALA A 933 50.78 9.02 1.25
C ALA A 933 50.17 9.18 2.67
N PRO A 934 50.97 9.09 3.74
CA PRO A 934 50.48 9.18 5.13
C PRO A 934 49.82 10.52 5.46
N THR A 935 50.19 11.60 4.76
CA THR A 935 49.58 12.93 4.92
C THR A 935 48.12 13.02 4.43
N ARG A 936 47.64 12.00 3.72
CA ARG A 936 46.25 11.90 3.23
C ARG A 936 45.31 11.16 4.19
N LEU A 937 45.84 10.63 5.30
CA LEU A 937 45.04 10.01 6.35
C LEU A 937 44.40 11.08 7.25
N HIS A 938 43.13 10.89 7.60
CA HIS A 938 42.40 11.76 8.53
C HIS A 938 41.99 10.99 9.78
N ARG A 939 42.24 11.56 10.96
CA ARG A 939 41.67 11.06 12.22
C ARG A 939 40.17 11.30 12.22
N ARG A 940 39.39 10.28 12.59
CA ARG A 940 37.92 10.30 12.59
C ARG A 940 37.38 9.94 13.96
N CYS A 941 36.22 10.48 14.30
CA CYS A 941 35.50 10.12 15.53
C CYS A 941 35.09 8.65 15.48
N PHE A 942 35.35 7.89 16.55
CA PHE A 942 34.97 6.49 16.67
C PHE A 942 33.45 6.28 16.60
N LEU A 943 32.67 7.13 17.27
CA LEU A 943 31.21 7.03 17.30
C LEU A 943 30.53 7.53 16.00
N THR A 944 30.91 8.71 15.50
CA THR A 944 30.20 9.39 14.40
C THR A 944 30.92 9.40 13.05
N GLY A 945 32.19 8.97 12.99
CA GLY A 945 32.99 8.98 11.75
C GLY A 945 33.40 10.36 11.23
N ARG A 946 33.08 11.44 11.96
CA ARG A 946 33.37 12.84 11.59
C ARG A 946 34.88 13.06 11.40
N PRO A 947 35.33 13.66 10.27
CA PRO A 947 36.74 14.00 10.07
C PRO A 947 37.10 15.30 10.80
N ARG A 948 38.34 15.39 11.30
CA ARG A 948 38.94 16.59 11.95
C ARG A 948 38.28 16.95 13.30
N ALA A 949 38.93 17.80 14.09
CA ALA A 949 38.49 18.20 15.43
C ALA A 949 38.19 17.02 16.40
N ASN A 950 39.01 15.96 16.32
CA ASN A 950 38.92 14.79 17.18
C ASN A 950 40.01 14.87 18.25
N TYR A 951 39.65 14.64 19.51
CA TYR A 951 40.61 14.50 20.60
C TYR A 951 41.39 13.21 20.43
N ARG A 952 42.73 13.28 20.44
CA ARG A 952 43.59 12.14 20.10
C ARG A 952 43.47 11.00 21.11
N ASP A 953 43.30 11.34 22.38
CA ASP A 953 43.27 10.38 23.48
C ASP A 953 41.93 9.66 23.56
N PHE A 954 40.83 10.38 23.36
CA PHE A 954 39.47 9.82 23.40
C PHE A 954 39.00 9.23 22.06
N GLY A 955 39.62 9.61 20.94
CA GLY A 955 39.17 9.18 19.61
C GLY A 955 37.77 9.68 19.23
N LEU A 956 37.21 10.64 19.97
CA LEU A 956 35.88 11.22 19.77
C LEU A 956 35.97 12.64 19.21
N SER A 957 34.96 13.05 18.45
CA SER A 957 34.80 14.45 18.03
C SER A 957 34.42 15.31 19.23
N GLY A 958 34.88 16.56 19.25
CA GLY A 958 34.62 17.47 20.39
C GLY A 958 33.13 17.69 20.70
N HIS A 959 32.25 17.53 19.71
CA HIS A 959 30.79 17.60 19.92
C HIS A 959 30.26 16.41 20.72
N ILE A 960 30.63 15.18 20.33
CA ILE A 960 30.22 13.94 21.00
C ILE A 960 30.80 13.88 22.42
N LEU A 961 32.05 14.32 22.59
CA LEU A 961 32.65 14.40 23.92
C LEU A 961 31.84 15.35 24.82
N ARG A 962 31.38 16.50 24.29
CA ARG A 962 30.55 17.45 25.01
C ARG A 962 29.15 16.89 25.32
N GLU A 963 28.53 16.18 24.39
CA GLU A 963 27.25 15.49 24.63
C GLU A 963 27.36 14.42 25.71
N MET A 964 28.42 13.60 25.69
CA MET A 964 28.66 12.59 26.72
C MET A 964 28.95 13.19 28.10
N VAL A 965 29.60 14.35 28.15
CA VAL A 965 29.75 15.12 29.40
C VAL A 965 28.39 15.66 29.88
N HIS A 966 27.56 16.19 28.98
CA HIS A 966 26.21 16.65 29.34
C HIS A 966 25.27 15.53 29.80
N ALA A 967 25.42 14.33 29.25
CA ALA A 967 24.70 13.14 29.65
C ALA A 967 25.30 12.45 30.88
N CYS A 968 26.30 13.05 31.54
CA CYS A 968 27.00 12.50 32.71
C CYS A 968 27.63 11.11 32.50
N LEU A 969 27.94 10.73 31.26
CA LEU A 969 28.54 9.44 30.90
C LEU A 969 30.06 9.41 31.12
N LEU A 970 30.69 10.56 31.37
CA LEU A 970 32.12 10.70 31.59
C LEU A 970 32.40 11.17 33.03
N PRO A 971 32.81 10.27 33.95
CA PRO A 971 33.09 10.64 35.34
C PRO A 971 34.32 11.55 35.42
N GLY A 972 34.25 12.59 36.27
CA GLY A 972 35.35 13.51 36.54
C GLY A 972 35.43 14.76 35.64
N ALA A 973 34.48 14.96 34.73
CA ALA A 973 34.40 16.19 33.93
C ALA A 973 33.74 17.33 34.74
N THR A 974 34.48 18.41 34.99
CA THR A 974 33.98 19.63 35.64
C THR A 974 33.85 20.76 34.62
N ARG A 975 32.75 21.53 34.68
CA ARG A 975 32.60 22.74 33.86
C ARG A 975 33.60 23.78 34.36
N SER A 976 34.47 24.28 33.49
CA SER A 976 35.23 25.50 33.79
C SER A 976 34.24 26.66 33.89
N SER A 977 34.14 27.29 35.07
CA SER A 977 33.37 28.52 35.24
C SER A 977 34.08 29.67 34.52
N TRP A 978 33.63 29.96 33.32
CA TRP A 978 33.85 31.24 32.65
C TRP A 978 32.49 31.78 32.26
#